data_AF-A0A3S0LVG9-F1
#
_entry.id   AF-A0A3S0LVG9-F1
#
_cell.length_a   1.000
_cell.length_b   1.000
_cell.length_c   1.000
_cell.angle_alpha   90.00
_cell.angle_beta   90.00
_cell.angle_gamma   90.00
#
_symmetry.space_group_name_H-M   'P 1'
#
loop_
_entity.id
_entity.type
_entity.pdbx_description
1 polymer ?
#
loop_
_entity_poly.entity_id
_entity_poly.type
_entity_poly.pdbx_seq_one_letter_code
_entity_poly.pdbx_strand_id
1 'polypeptide(L)'
;MFSLFLLFICLVGLCYGLMRWGRMPATITPPVLVGLISGLLFLSDYVALLRPTCWLLINLGLIGALVGAKSVWQMRGDWPSFFQGSLLWPIVATLFFALYISNRQQLFHDWDEFSHWGTVIRAVVSANTFHFEPNPLYFQDYPPGTALFAYFVLTILGYSEGGAYFAYALILLAHCIPFFGLASRRGPVVLMASITLSLVLIRFLGHGWSSVLIDHVLSVCFAGLISAYLVIREETGPRWPLALMFITLVLAKHAGTSLALVACVVMVMDSLVISGVALRLSGGGWVGKSLTLFRSTWPWAILPIPAMLLSALWNHYVESDGLARGYGRFGIGELFIRGLNCCSTERERIIVTRYLDHWLGYSEPFSISFSFYKGISGFFSHLVEISGYSPWVLTQGTLLLGLVAVLVATPGTERYRQLMALFVLTISGFLFSLVQLLFYLYAFSEYEALTIASFKRFQNTYYLAWALSALGWATLAWDGRRQLSRTNFHSGWFSAARWGFVFVMILVCAQVLNGASIAPAQRAQRKAIQDWVASLPLPSDGKGSVYIVWQGSNGLEFWETRHEILPRSANRDCYSLGPPHFANDMWSCPVEEAHLREELSGYDYVLVAHGYSDFQHNYPSLVPNLGHATDRALLRIERQEGRLVLHHLT
;
A
#
# COMPACT_ATOMS: atom_id res chain seq x y z
N MET A 1 -24.90 3.14 2.75
CA MET A 1 -25.22 1.69 2.87
C MET A 1 -25.59 1.06 1.52
N PHE A 2 -26.54 1.60 0.75
CA PHE A 2 -26.89 1.04 -0.57
C PHE A 2 -25.69 0.86 -1.51
N SER A 3 -24.89 1.91 -1.73
CA SER A 3 -23.69 1.84 -2.59
C SER A 3 -22.65 0.81 -2.13
N LEU A 4 -22.56 0.55 -0.83
CA LEU A 4 -21.68 -0.48 -0.27
C LEU A 4 -22.13 -1.89 -0.66
N PHE A 5 -23.43 -2.18 -0.54
CA PHE A 5 -23.98 -3.45 -0.99
C PHE A 5 -23.85 -3.61 -2.50
N LEU A 6 -24.04 -2.55 -3.27
CA LEU A 6 -23.83 -2.55 -4.72
C LEU A 6 -22.38 -2.91 -5.07
N LEU A 7 -21.40 -2.29 -4.39
CA LEU A 7 -19.98 -2.61 -4.56
C LEU A 7 -19.70 -4.08 -4.19
N PHE A 8 -20.22 -4.56 -3.05
CA PHE A 8 -20.03 -5.95 -2.63
C PHE A 8 -20.55 -6.94 -3.69
N ILE A 9 -21.79 -6.73 -4.17
CA ILE A 9 -22.42 -7.55 -5.21
C ILE A 9 -21.60 -7.48 -6.52
N CYS A 10 -21.16 -6.29 -6.91
CA CYS A 10 -20.34 -6.09 -8.10
C CYS A 10 -19.02 -6.87 -8.03
N LEU A 11 -18.29 -6.78 -6.93
CA LEU A 11 -17.03 -7.49 -6.72
C LEU A 11 -17.24 -9.01 -6.70
N VAL A 12 -18.27 -9.49 -5.99
CA VAL A 12 -18.63 -10.92 -5.96
C VAL A 12 -18.97 -11.43 -7.36
N GLY A 13 -19.71 -10.65 -8.15
CA GLY A 13 -20.08 -11.01 -9.51
C GLY A 13 -18.89 -11.05 -10.48
N LEU A 14 -17.94 -10.12 -10.37
CA LEU A 14 -16.69 -10.16 -11.14
C LEU A 14 -15.84 -11.39 -10.76
N CYS A 15 -15.69 -11.66 -9.45
CA CYS A 15 -15.00 -12.85 -8.97
C CYS A 15 -15.68 -14.13 -9.49
N TYR A 16 -17.01 -14.19 -9.46
CA TYR A 16 -17.77 -15.33 -10.00
C TYR A 16 -17.48 -15.55 -11.48
N GLY A 17 -17.44 -14.49 -12.29
CA GLY A 17 -17.08 -14.58 -13.70
C GLY A 17 -15.67 -15.16 -13.91
N LEU A 18 -14.69 -14.66 -13.15
CA LEU A 18 -13.31 -15.18 -13.18
C LEU A 18 -13.22 -16.64 -12.77
N MET A 19 -13.96 -17.07 -11.74
CA MET A 19 -14.04 -18.48 -11.33
C MET A 19 -14.63 -19.34 -12.45
N ARG A 20 -15.78 -18.92 -13.01
CA ARG A 20 -16.56 -19.73 -13.96
C ARG A 20 -15.88 -19.90 -15.30
N TRP A 21 -15.34 -18.81 -15.86
CA TRP A 21 -14.74 -18.80 -17.20
C TRP A 21 -13.22 -18.94 -17.17
N GLY A 22 -12.56 -18.38 -16.14
CA GLY A 22 -11.12 -18.47 -15.97
C GLY A 22 -10.64 -19.78 -15.32
N ARG A 23 -11.56 -20.61 -14.79
CA ARG A 23 -11.27 -21.85 -14.05
C ARG A 23 -10.28 -21.64 -12.89
N MET A 24 -10.44 -20.50 -12.22
CA MET A 24 -9.56 -20.05 -11.15
C MET A 24 -10.08 -20.52 -9.78
N PRO A 25 -9.20 -20.93 -8.85
CA PRO A 25 -9.59 -21.15 -7.46
C PRO A 25 -10.23 -19.90 -6.85
N ALA A 26 -11.33 -20.07 -6.12
CA ALA A 26 -12.09 -18.97 -5.55
C ALA A 26 -11.21 -18.04 -4.69
N THR A 27 -10.26 -18.61 -3.94
CA THR A 27 -9.34 -17.90 -3.04
C THR A 27 -8.31 -17.03 -3.76
N ILE A 28 -8.09 -17.22 -5.07
CA ILE A 28 -7.16 -16.43 -5.88
C ILE A 28 -7.90 -15.35 -6.68
N THR A 29 -9.21 -15.48 -6.87
CA THR A 29 -9.96 -14.53 -7.71
C THR A 29 -9.99 -13.09 -7.19
N PRO A 30 -10.09 -12.80 -5.88
CA PRO A 30 -10.12 -11.41 -5.41
C PRO A 30 -8.85 -10.60 -5.73
N PRO A 31 -7.61 -11.07 -5.45
CA PRO A 31 -6.42 -10.28 -5.77
C PRO A 31 -6.14 -10.22 -7.28
N VAL A 32 -6.52 -11.25 -8.03
CA VAL A 32 -6.51 -11.21 -9.51
C VAL A 32 -7.42 -10.10 -10.02
N LEU A 33 -8.61 -9.94 -9.43
CA LEU A 33 -9.56 -8.91 -9.81
C LEU A 33 -8.98 -7.51 -9.60
N VAL A 34 -8.24 -7.28 -8.52
CA VAL A 34 -7.52 -6.01 -8.31
C VAL A 34 -6.58 -5.72 -9.49
N GLY A 35 -5.73 -6.69 -9.85
CA GLY A 35 -4.79 -6.52 -10.95
C GLY A 35 -5.46 -6.34 -12.32
N LEU A 36 -6.57 -7.04 -12.55
CA LEU A 36 -7.39 -6.89 -13.75
C LEU A 36 -7.99 -5.49 -13.87
N ILE A 37 -8.62 -5.00 -12.80
CA ILE A 37 -9.23 -3.66 -12.77
C ILE A 37 -8.15 -2.59 -12.97
N SER A 38 -7.06 -2.64 -12.20
CA SER A 38 -5.96 -1.69 -12.32
C SER A 38 -5.35 -1.70 -13.73
N GLY A 39 -5.07 -2.88 -14.30
CA GLY A 39 -4.48 -3.01 -15.63
C GLY A 39 -5.39 -2.52 -16.77
N LEU A 40 -6.68 -2.87 -16.72
CA LEU A 40 -7.64 -2.42 -17.74
C LEU A 40 -7.88 -0.92 -17.68
N LEU A 41 -8.05 -0.35 -16.48
CA LEU A 41 -8.20 1.09 -16.32
C LEU A 41 -6.94 1.84 -16.76
N PHE A 42 -5.75 1.33 -16.39
CA PHE A 42 -4.47 1.88 -16.81
C PHE A 42 -4.35 1.97 -18.33
N LEU A 43 -4.63 0.87 -19.04
CA LEU A 43 -4.58 0.84 -20.50
C LEU A 43 -5.65 1.71 -21.16
N SER A 44 -6.86 1.74 -20.59
CA SER A 44 -7.98 2.47 -21.18
C SER A 44 -7.80 3.99 -21.17
N ASP A 45 -7.05 4.53 -20.22
CA ASP A 45 -6.87 5.98 -20.13
C ASP A 45 -5.95 6.53 -21.21
N TYR A 46 -5.03 5.73 -21.77
CA TYR A 46 -4.20 6.11 -22.92
C TYR A 46 -5.03 6.42 -24.18
N VAL A 47 -6.29 5.96 -24.21
CA VAL A 47 -7.25 6.24 -25.28
C VAL A 47 -8.47 7.03 -24.77
N ALA A 48 -8.34 7.71 -23.61
CA ALA A 48 -9.39 8.50 -22.98
C ALA A 48 -10.69 7.75 -22.66
N LEU A 49 -10.60 6.44 -22.39
CA LEU A 49 -11.74 5.56 -22.08
C LEU A 49 -11.77 5.11 -20.61
N LEU A 50 -11.12 5.82 -19.68
CA LEU A 50 -11.08 5.45 -18.27
C LEU A 50 -12.48 5.29 -17.66
N ARG A 51 -13.31 6.34 -17.76
CA ARG A 51 -14.67 6.33 -17.20
C ARG A 51 -15.59 5.30 -17.88
N PRO A 52 -15.67 5.21 -19.22
CA PRO A 52 -16.43 4.15 -19.89
C PRO A 52 -16.00 2.73 -19.47
N THR A 53 -14.69 2.48 -19.37
CA THR A 53 -14.14 1.17 -18.97
C THR A 53 -14.53 0.83 -17.53
N CYS A 54 -14.48 1.81 -16.62
CA CYS A 54 -14.96 1.62 -15.26
C CYS A 54 -16.44 1.24 -15.21
N TRP A 55 -17.32 1.94 -15.92
CA TRP A 55 -18.74 1.59 -15.99
C TRP A 55 -18.98 0.22 -16.63
N LEU A 56 -18.20 -0.15 -17.65
CA LEU A 56 -18.27 -1.49 -18.23
C LEU A 56 -17.95 -2.56 -17.18
N LEU A 57 -16.87 -2.40 -16.41
CA LEU A 57 -16.49 -3.32 -15.33
C LEU A 57 -17.59 -3.43 -14.27
N ILE A 58 -18.21 -2.32 -13.88
CA ILE A 58 -19.34 -2.32 -12.94
C ILE A 58 -20.51 -3.14 -13.50
N ASN A 59 -20.92 -2.89 -14.75
CA ASN A 59 -22.02 -3.62 -15.39
C ASN A 59 -21.72 -5.12 -15.52
N LEU A 60 -20.49 -5.49 -15.92
CA LEU A 60 -20.06 -6.89 -15.97
C LEU A 60 -20.13 -7.55 -14.60
N GLY A 61 -19.78 -6.83 -13.53
CA GLY A 61 -19.93 -7.33 -12.16
C GLY A 61 -21.38 -7.59 -11.77
N LEU A 62 -22.28 -6.67 -12.07
CA LEU A 62 -23.72 -6.85 -11.79
C LEU A 62 -24.31 -8.02 -12.61
N ILE A 63 -23.94 -8.14 -13.89
CA ILE A 63 -24.34 -9.29 -14.71
C ILE A 63 -23.79 -10.60 -14.14
N GLY A 64 -22.50 -10.63 -13.76
CA GLY A 64 -21.87 -11.78 -13.13
C GLY A 64 -22.58 -12.20 -11.83
N ALA A 65 -23.02 -11.24 -11.02
CA ALA A 65 -23.77 -11.50 -9.80
C ALA A 65 -25.15 -12.12 -10.10
N LEU A 66 -25.87 -11.62 -11.11
CA LEU A 66 -27.15 -12.20 -11.54
C LEU A 66 -26.99 -13.65 -12.04
N VAL A 67 -25.95 -13.92 -12.84
CA VAL A 67 -25.64 -15.27 -13.32
C VAL A 67 -25.25 -16.20 -12.15
N GLY A 68 -24.46 -15.70 -11.20
CA GLY A 68 -24.08 -16.41 -9.98
C GLY A 68 -25.30 -16.76 -9.12
N ALA A 69 -26.18 -15.79 -8.86
CA ALA A 69 -27.42 -15.99 -8.11
C ALA A 69 -28.34 -17.02 -8.78
N LYS A 70 -28.49 -16.95 -10.11
CA LYS A 70 -29.24 -17.95 -10.88
C LYS A 70 -28.66 -19.36 -10.72
N SER A 71 -27.33 -19.48 -10.78
CA SER A 71 -26.64 -20.76 -10.61
C SER A 71 -26.85 -21.34 -9.22
N VAL A 72 -26.74 -20.52 -8.16
CA VAL A 72 -27.00 -20.95 -6.78
C VAL A 72 -28.46 -21.35 -6.58
N TRP A 73 -29.40 -20.58 -7.15
CA TRP A 73 -30.83 -20.91 -7.09
C TRP A 73 -31.14 -22.26 -7.77
N GLN A 74 -30.47 -22.55 -8.90
CA GLN A 74 -30.59 -23.84 -9.58
C GLN A 74 -30.04 -25.02 -8.78
N MET A 75 -29.14 -24.80 -7.80
CA MET A 75 -28.60 -25.84 -6.92
C MET A 75 -29.59 -26.31 -5.82
N ARG A 76 -30.83 -25.79 -5.79
CA ARG A 76 -31.94 -26.23 -4.92
C ARG A 76 -31.57 -26.45 -3.44
N GLY A 77 -30.69 -25.62 -2.89
CA GLY A 77 -30.29 -25.66 -1.48
C GLY A 77 -28.89 -26.20 -1.19
N ASP A 78 -28.17 -26.74 -2.19
CA ASP A 78 -26.77 -27.18 -2.05
C ASP A 78 -25.75 -26.02 -2.17
N TRP A 79 -26.12 -24.81 -1.75
CA TRP A 79 -25.20 -23.67 -1.75
C TRP A 79 -24.01 -23.81 -0.77
N PRO A 80 -24.04 -24.64 0.30
CA PRO A 80 -22.84 -24.88 1.11
C PRO A 80 -21.72 -25.55 0.31
N SER A 81 -22.03 -26.41 -0.66
CA SER A 81 -21.02 -27.04 -1.53
C SER A 81 -20.34 -26.00 -2.44
N PHE A 82 -21.06 -24.95 -2.85
CA PHE A 82 -20.53 -23.82 -3.61
C PHE A 82 -19.42 -23.06 -2.86
N PHE A 83 -19.55 -22.90 -1.55
CA PHE A 83 -18.53 -22.28 -0.69
C PHE A 83 -17.60 -23.32 -0.03
N GLN A 84 -17.64 -24.57 -0.48
CA GLN A 84 -16.88 -25.70 0.07
C GLN A 84 -17.09 -25.88 1.59
N GLY A 85 -18.22 -25.42 2.14
CA GLY A 85 -18.54 -25.45 3.57
C GLY A 85 -17.55 -24.68 4.47
N SER A 86 -16.71 -23.81 3.92
CA SER A 86 -15.64 -23.12 4.66
C SER A 86 -16.16 -21.87 5.38
N LEU A 87 -15.71 -21.65 6.63
CA LEU A 87 -15.95 -20.41 7.38
C LEU A 87 -15.25 -19.19 6.75
N LEU A 88 -14.35 -19.38 5.79
CA LEU A 88 -13.59 -18.32 5.13
C LEU A 88 -14.49 -17.22 4.56
N TRP A 89 -15.46 -17.57 3.71
CA TRP A 89 -16.23 -16.58 2.96
C TRP A 89 -17.17 -15.73 3.84
N PRO A 90 -17.89 -16.30 4.84
CA PRO A 90 -18.58 -15.49 5.84
C PRO A 90 -17.67 -14.53 6.61
N ILE A 91 -16.45 -14.97 6.97
CA ILE A 91 -15.48 -14.09 7.65
C ILE A 91 -14.99 -12.99 6.72
N VAL A 92 -14.66 -13.29 5.46
CA VAL A 92 -14.24 -12.29 4.47
C VAL A 92 -15.34 -11.26 4.22
N ALA A 93 -16.60 -11.70 4.10
CA ALA A 93 -17.74 -10.78 4.00
C ALA A 93 -17.87 -9.91 5.25
N THR A 94 -17.69 -10.48 6.44
CA THR A 94 -17.72 -9.72 7.71
C THR A 94 -16.59 -8.68 7.76
N LEU A 95 -15.37 -9.05 7.38
CA LEU A 95 -14.22 -8.14 7.30
C LEU A 95 -14.46 -7.01 6.28
N PHE A 96 -15.07 -7.31 5.13
CA PHE A 96 -15.45 -6.29 4.14
C PHE A 96 -16.34 -5.20 4.77
N PHE A 97 -17.42 -5.59 5.45
CA PHE A 97 -18.32 -4.62 6.09
C PHE A 97 -17.67 -3.92 7.30
N ALA A 98 -16.91 -4.65 8.11
CA ALA A 98 -16.20 -4.10 9.26
C ALA A 98 -15.18 -3.03 8.84
N LEU A 99 -14.39 -3.30 7.80
CA LEU A 99 -13.42 -2.35 7.24
C LEU A 99 -14.08 -1.10 6.66
N TYR A 100 -15.28 -1.21 6.06
CA TYR A 100 -16.01 -0.03 5.63
C TYR A 100 -16.46 0.80 6.83
N ILE A 101 -17.02 0.15 7.86
CA ILE A 101 -17.52 0.83 9.06
C ILE A 101 -16.37 1.54 9.79
N SER A 102 -15.19 0.92 9.89
CA SER A 102 -14.02 1.51 10.56
C SER A 102 -13.44 2.71 9.80
N ASN A 103 -13.56 2.73 8.47
CA ASN A 103 -12.94 3.75 7.62
C ASN A 103 -13.88 4.89 7.20
N ARG A 104 -15.20 4.67 7.10
CA ARG A 104 -16.15 5.62 6.47
C ARG A 104 -16.23 7.03 7.09
N GLN A 105 -15.66 7.26 8.28
CA GLN A 105 -15.62 8.56 8.97
C GLN A 105 -14.19 9.04 9.24
N GLN A 106 -13.18 8.35 8.70
CA GLN A 106 -11.79 8.75 8.86
C GLN A 106 -11.42 9.82 7.85
N LEU A 107 -10.43 10.63 8.24
CA LEU A 107 -9.82 11.67 7.42
C LEU A 107 -8.34 11.35 7.25
N PHE A 108 -7.77 11.78 6.13
CA PHE A 108 -6.33 11.81 5.91
C PHE A 108 -5.66 12.64 7.01
N HIS A 109 -4.47 12.21 7.40
CA HIS A 109 -3.72 12.79 8.52
C HIS A 109 -2.21 12.63 8.38
N ASP A 110 -1.72 11.69 7.58
CA ASP A 110 -0.29 11.54 7.38
C ASP A 110 0.20 12.45 6.24
N TRP A 111 1.36 13.06 6.43
CA TRP A 111 2.00 13.94 5.45
C TRP A 111 2.08 13.32 4.04
N ASP A 112 2.41 12.03 3.96
CA ASP A 112 2.52 11.26 2.72
C ASP A 112 1.21 11.10 1.95
N GLU A 113 0.08 11.17 2.66
CA GLU A 113 -1.25 11.11 2.06
C GLU A 113 -1.55 12.41 1.31
N PHE A 114 -1.14 13.53 1.89
CA PHE A 114 -1.32 14.85 1.28
C PHE A 114 -0.28 15.17 0.21
N SER A 115 0.98 14.77 0.42
CA SER A 115 2.03 15.00 -0.57
C SER A 115 1.81 14.20 -1.85
N HIS A 116 1.27 12.97 -1.73
CA HIS A 116 0.98 12.17 -2.92
C HIS A 116 -0.18 11.18 -2.81
N TRP A 117 -0.20 10.25 -1.85
CA TRP A 117 -1.02 9.02 -1.99
C TRP A 117 -2.54 9.25 -1.94
N GLY A 118 -3.02 10.16 -1.10
CA GLY A 118 -4.42 10.59 -1.07
C GLY A 118 -4.72 11.60 -2.18
N THR A 119 -3.75 12.48 -2.47
CA THR A 119 -3.83 13.49 -3.52
C THR A 119 -4.01 12.89 -4.92
N VAL A 120 -3.27 11.84 -5.28
CA VAL A 120 -3.43 11.17 -6.58
C VAL A 120 -4.82 10.54 -6.73
N ILE A 121 -5.39 9.99 -5.65
CA ILE A 121 -6.75 9.43 -5.68
C ILE A 121 -7.76 10.54 -5.95
N ARG A 122 -7.69 11.66 -5.22
CA ARG A 122 -8.57 12.81 -5.42
C ARG A 122 -8.44 13.39 -6.83
N ALA A 123 -7.21 13.53 -7.32
CA ALA A 123 -6.94 14.06 -8.65
C ALA A 123 -7.55 13.18 -9.75
N VAL A 124 -7.31 11.86 -9.71
CA VAL A 124 -7.86 10.92 -10.72
C VAL A 124 -9.39 10.88 -10.67
N VAL A 125 -9.99 10.85 -9.48
CA VAL A 125 -11.45 10.82 -9.33
C VAL A 125 -12.10 12.12 -9.81
N SER A 126 -11.47 13.26 -9.55
CA SER A 126 -11.99 14.57 -9.96
C SER A 126 -11.83 14.79 -11.47
N ALA A 127 -10.67 14.44 -12.03
CA ALA A 127 -10.35 14.66 -13.44
C ALA A 127 -10.90 13.57 -14.38
N ASN A 128 -11.19 12.37 -13.86
CA ASN A 128 -11.49 11.17 -14.66
C ASN A 128 -10.38 10.79 -15.65
N THR A 129 -9.13 11.07 -15.29
CA THR A 129 -7.92 10.67 -16.01
C THR A 129 -6.73 10.72 -15.05
N PHE A 130 -5.64 10.01 -15.36
CA PHE A 130 -4.32 10.21 -14.73
C PHE A 130 -3.36 11.01 -15.63
N HIS A 131 -3.77 11.35 -16.85
CA HIS A 131 -3.05 12.24 -17.78
C HIS A 131 -3.42 13.70 -17.49
N PHE A 132 -2.75 14.31 -16.51
CA PHE A 132 -3.09 15.66 -16.02
C PHE A 132 -2.36 16.77 -16.78
N GLU A 133 -3.06 17.85 -17.12
CA GLU A 133 -2.49 19.06 -17.72
C GLU A 133 -3.12 20.34 -17.12
N PRO A 134 -2.36 21.17 -16.37
CA PRO A 134 -1.03 20.89 -15.81
C PRO A 134 -1.10 19.80 -14.73
N ASN A 135 0.00 19.06 -14.52
CA ASN A 135 0.02 17.95 -13.57
C ASN A 135 0.18 18.43 -12.10
N PRO A 136 -0.84 18.20 -11.23
CA PRO A 136 -0.86 18.73 -9.87
C PRO A 136 -0.13 17.83 -8.86
N LEU A 137 0.49 16.72 -9.27
CA LEU A 137 1.13 15.78 -8.35
C LEU A 137 2.58 16.19 -8.03
N TYR A 138 3.00 15.89 -6.79
CA TYR A 138 4.39 16.07 -6.37
C TYR A 138 5.31 15.01 -6.99
N PHE A 139 5.00 13.71 -6.78
CA PHE A 139 5.64 12.60 -7.49
C PHE A 139 4.85 12.29 -8.76
N GLN A 140 5.34 12.76 -9.91
CA GLN A 140 4.65 12.57 -11.20
C GLN A 140 4.99 11.24 -11.87
N ASP A 141 6.10 10.62 -11.48
CA ASP A 141 6.59 9.36 -12.04
C ASP A 141 6.04 8.11 -11.34
N TYR A 142 5.24 8.26 -10.28
CA TYR A 142 4.67 7.11 -9.58
C TYR A 142 3.53 6.48 -10.38
N PRO A 143 3.59 5.16 -10.68
CA PRO A 143 2.52 4.48 -11.39
C PRO A 143 1.16 4.59 -10.65
N PRO A 144 0.04 4.77 -11.37
CA PRO A 144 -1.25 5.09 -10.75
C PRO A 144 -2.08 3.85 -10.36
N GLY A 145 -1.53 2.63 -10.36
CA GLY A 145 -2.30 1.38 -10.32
C GLY A 145 -3.23 1.21 -9.12
N THR A 146 -2.79 1.59 -7.91
CA THR A 146 -3.63 1.54 -6.71
C THR A 146 -4.66 2.67 -6.68
N ALA A 147 -4.32 3.86 -7.21
CA ALA A 147 -5.25 4.97 -7.37
C ALA A 147 -6.36 4.63 -8.38
N LEU A 148 -6.06 3.86 -9.43
CA LEU A 148 -7.03 3.36 -10.40
C LEU A 148 -7.98 2.32 -9.82
N PHE A 149 -7.49 1.44 -8.93
CA PHE A 149 -8.38 0.56 -8.19
C PHE A 149 -9.28 1.37 -7.23
N ALA A 150 -8.74 2.38 -6.56
CA ALA A 150 -9.53 3.29 -5.75
C ALA A 150 -10.57 4.06 -6.59
N TYR A 151 -10.23 4.50 -7.79
CA TYR A 151 -11.16 5.12 -8.74
C TYR A 151 -12.36 4.22 -9.05
N PHE A 152 -12.14 2.92 -9.30
CA PHE A 152 -13.22 1.95 -9.49
C PHE A 152 -14.16 1.87 -8.28
N VAL A 153 -13.59 1.72 -7.08
CA VAL A 153 -14.35 1.63 -5.82
C VAL A 153 -15.14 2.92 -5.56
N LEU A 154 -14.49 4.07 -5.71
CA LEU A 154 -15.05 5.38 -5.42
C LEU A 154 -16.06 5.85 -6.48
N THR A 155 -16.01 5.31 -7.70
CA THR A 155 -17.07 5.52 -8.70
C THR A 155 -18.42 4.96 -8.20
N ILE A 156 -18.41 3.87 -7.44
CA ILE A 156 -19.63 3.29 -6.85
C ILE A 156 -19.99 3.97 -5.52
N LEU A 157 -19.00 4.21 -4.65
CA LEU A 157 -19.25 4.73 -3.29
C LEU A 157 -19.43 6.25 -3.23
N GLY A 158 -18.91 7.00 -4.19
CA GLY A 158 -18.65 8.43 -4.08
C GLY A 158 -17.30 8.71 -3.40
N TYR A 159 -16.63 9.79 -3.83
CA TYR A 159 -15.36 10.20 -3.24
C TYR A 159 -15.54 10.60 -1.76
N SER A 160 -14.65 10.08 -0.93
CA SER A 160 -14.41 10.52 0.45
C SER A 160 -13.04 9.98 0.87
N GLU A 161 -12.33 10.66 1.78
CA GLU A 161 -11.04 10.18 2.31
C GLU A 161 -11.21 8.81 2.98
N GLY A 162 -12.27 8.63 3.79
CA GLY A 162 -12.63 7.33 4.36
C GLY A 162 -12.97 6.25 3.32
N GLY A 163 -13.57 6.62 2.19
CA GLY A 163 -13.79 5.70 1.06
C GLY A 163 -12.48 5.29 0.39
N ALA A 164 -11.50 6.20 0.30
CA ALA A 164 -10.18 5.93 -0.24
C ALA A 164 -9.39 4.96 0.66
N TYR A 165 -9.45 5.16 1.98
CA TYR A 165 -8.94 4.18 2.94
C TYR A 165 -9.57 2.82 2.79
N PHE A 166 -10.90 2.77 2.67
CA PHE A 166 -11.59 1.52 2.45
C PHE A 166 -11.15 0.83 1.15
N ALA A 167 -10.97 1.57 0.05
CA ALA A 167 -10.48 1.01 -1.20
C ALA A 167 -9.10 0.36 -1.06
N TYR A 168 -8.17 0.99 -0.34
CA TYR A 168 -6.86 0.41 -0.06
C TYR A 168 -6.95 -0.80 0.88
N ALA A 169 -7.80 -0.74 1.91
CA ALA A 169 -8.08 -1.88 2.77
C ALA A 169 -8.64 -3.09 1.99
N LEU A 170 -9.41 -2.88 0.92
CA LEU A 170 -9.85 -3.94 0.02
C LEU A 170 -8.70 -4.57 -0.78
N ILE A 171 -7.71 -3.79 -1.20
CA ILE A 171 -6.50 -4.34 -1.85
C ILE A 171 -5.78 -5.28 -0.87
N LEU A 172 -5.57 -4.83 0.38
CA LEU A 172 -4.94 -5.63 1.44
C LEU A 172 -5.73 -6.91 1.71
N LEU A 173 -7.04 -6.80 1.95
CA LEU A 173 -7.91 -7.94 2.21
C LEU A 173 -7.87 -8.94 1.05
N ALA A 174 -8.01 -8.46 -0.19
CA ALA A 174 -7.97 -9.31 -1.38
C ALA A 174 -6.68 -10.13 -1.46
N HIS A 175 -5.53 -9.52 -1.19
CA HIS A 175 -4.24 -10.20 -1.25
C HIS A 175 -3.96 -11.10 -0.03
N CYS A 176 -4.68 -10.93 1.09
CA CYS A 176 -4.66 -11.88 2.20
C CYS A 176 -5.49 -13.16 1.93
N ILE A 177 -6.51 -13.12 1.05
CA ILE A 177 -7.43 -14.24 0.85
C ILE A 177 -6.74 -15.55 0.38
N PRO A 178 -5.72 -15.55 -0.52
CA PRO A 178 -5.01 -16.77 -0.86
C PRO A 178 -4.38 -17.45 0.36
N PHE A 179 -3.79 -16.67 1.26
CA PHE A 179 -3.21 -17.16 2.51
C PHE A 179 -4.29 -17.72 3.44
N PHE A 180 -5.42 -17.02 3.59
CA PHE A 180 -6.56 -17.52 4.38
C PHE A 180 -7.17 -18.78 3.76
N GLY A 181 -7.13 -18.91 2.44
CA GLY A 181 -7.48 -20.11 1.70
C GLY A 181 -6.66 -21.31 2.15
N LEU A 182 -5.33 -21.19 2.13
CA LEU A 182 -4.41 -22.22 2.64
C LEU A 182 -4.72 -22.58 4.09
N ALA A 183 -4.90 -21.56 4.95
CA ALA A 183 -5.19 -21.75 6.38
C ALA A 183 -6.54 -22.44 6.63
N SER A 184 -7.57 -22.10 5.86
CA SER A 184 -8.91 -22.69 5.99
C SER A 184 -8.91 -24.20 5.77
N ARG A 185 -8.05 -24.69 4.88
CA ARG A 185 -7.86 -26.14 4.64
C ARG A 185 -7.24 -26.88 5.81
N ARG A 186 -6.53 -26.17 6.68
CA ARG A 186 -5.89 -26.73 7.88
C ARG A 186 -6.81 -26.69 9.10
N GLY A 187 -7.97 -26.01 8.99
CA GLY A 187 -9.02 -25.98 9.99
C GLY A 187 -9.29 -24.58 10.55
N PRO A 188 -10.40 -24.41 11.30
CA PRO A 188 -10.89 -23.08 11.70
C PRO A 188 -9.95 -22.34 12.68
N VAL A 189 -9.17 -23.06 13.48
CA VAL A 189 -8.19 -22.42 14.40
C VAL A 189 -7.03 -21.83 13.62
N VAL A 190 -6.49 -22.58 12.65
CA VAL A 190 -5.41 -22.09 11.79
C VAL A 190 -5.90 -20.92 10.95
N LEU A 191 -7.12 -20.99 10.41
CA LEU A 191 -7.77 -19.88 9.73
C LEU A 191 -7.84 -18.62 10.61
N MET A 192 -8.38 -18.74 11.81
CA MET A 192 -8.52 -17.60 12.73
C MET A 192 -7.17 -17.06 13.20
N ALA A 193 -6.18 -17.93 13.41
CA ALA A 193 -4.81 -17.53 13.74
C ALA A 193 -4.17 -16.74 12.59
N SER A 194 -4.28 -17.25 11.36
CA SER A 194 -3.76 -16.60 10.16
C SER A 194 -4.41 -15.25 9.91
N ILE A 195 -5.72 -15.13 10.12
CA ILE A 195 -6.45 -13.84 10.00
C ILE A 195 -5.94 -12.88 11.07
N THR A 196 -6.00 -13.27 12.34
CA THR A 196 -5.58 -12.41 13.47
C THR A 196 -4.16 -11.92 13.30
N LEU A 197 -3.23 -12.83 12.97
CA LEU A 197 -1.82 -12.49 12.79
C LEU A 197 -1.61 -11.57 11.58
N SER A 198 -2.36 -11.76 10.49
CA SER A 198 -2.27 -10.85 9.33
C SER A 198 -2.76 -9.45 9.70
N LEU A 199 -3.89 -9.34 10.41
CA LEU A 199 -4.42 -8.05 10.87
C LEU A 199 -3.38 -7.34 11.76
N VAL A 200 -2.81 -8.06 12.74
CA VAL A 200 -1.79 -7.55 13.67
C VAL A 200 -0.53 -7.11 12.90
N LEU A 201 0.02 -7.95 12.03
CA LEU A 201 1.24 -7.62 11.28
C LEU A 201 1.02 -6.41 10.37
N ILE A 202 -0.12 -6.30 9.68
CA ILE A 202 -0.45 -5.14 8.84
C ILE A 202 -0.59 -3.87 9.68
N ARG A 203 -1.10 -3.97 10.91
CA ARG A 203 -1.24 -2.83 11.83
C ARG A 203 0.09 -2.34 12.40
N PHE A 204 0.99 -3.25 12.78
CA PHE A 204 2.22 -2.89 13.49
C PHE A 204 3.44 -2.80 12.56
N LEU A 205 3.60 -3.70 11.59
CA LEU A 205 4.67 -3.56 10.60
C LEU A 205 4.23 -2.63 9.47
N GLY A 206 2.97 -2.69 9.05
CA GLY A 206 2.43 -1.75 8.05
C GLY A 206 1.93 -0.44 8.66
N HIS A 207 1.09 0.26 7.89
CA HIS A 207 0.41 1.49 8.31
C HIS A 207 -1.04 1.24 8.78
N GLY A 208 -1.41 -0.02 9.00
CA GLY A 208 -2.77 -0.42 9.38
C GLY A 208 -3.76 -0.48 8.22
N TRP A 209 -5.04 -0.44 8.59
CA TRP A 209 -6.18 -0.65 7.68
C TRP A 209 -6.92 0.65 7.33
N SER A 210 -6.37 1.78 7.79
CA SER A 210 -6.89 3.13 7.62
C SER A 210 -5.78 4.05 7.13
N SER A 211 -5.10 3.62 6.07
CA SER A 211 -3.99 4.35 5.45
C SER A 211 -4.01 4.12 3.94
N VAL A 212 -3.62 5.14 3.17
CA VAL A 212 -3.37 5.02 1.73
C VAL A 212 -1.88 4.92 1.39
N LEU A 213 -1.01 4.79 2.38
CA LEU A 213 0.43 4.65 2.15
C LEU A 213 0.73 3.35 1.41
N ILE A 214 1.61 3.41 0.42
CA ILE A 214 1.83 2.27 -0.48
C ILE A 214 2.67 1.13 0.12
N ASP A 215 3.46 1.42 1.16
CA ASP A 215 4.51 0.53 1.67
C ASP A 215 3.93 -0.85 2.05
N HIS A 216 2.90 -0.86 2.89
CA HIS A 216 2.22 -2.07 3.33
C HIS A 216 1.38 -2.72 2.21
N VAL A 217 0.89 -1.95 1.24
CA VAL A 217 0.22 -2.50 0.04
C VAL A 217 1.20 -3.36 -0.77
N LEU A 218 2.42 -2.86 -1.02
CA LEU A 218 3.47 -3.63 -1.69
C LEU A 218 3.81 -4.92 -0.94
N SER A 219 3.93 -4.83 0.39
CA SER A 219 4.22 -5.98 1.25
C SER A 219 3.16 -7.09 1.15
N VAL A 220 1.88 -6.69 1.27
CA VAL A 220 0.76 -7.63 1.28
C VAL A 220 0.49 -8.16 -0.12
N CYS A 221 0.64 -7.35 -1.17
CA CYS A 221 0.55 -7.82 -2.55
C CYS A 221 1.63 -8.85 -2.89
N PHE A 222 2.87 -8.63 -2.45
CA PHE A 222 3.96 -9.60 -2.60
C PHE A 222 3.65 -10.91 -1.86
N ALA A 223 3.30 -10.85 -0.58
CA ALA A 223 3.00 -12.05 0.21
C ALA A 223 1.76 -12.80 -0.31
N GLY A 224 0.76 -12.05 -0.80
CA GLY A 224 -0.43 -12.58 -1.45
C GLY A 224 -0.10 -13.30 -2.76
N LEU A 225 0.81 -12.76 -3.57
CA LEU A 225 1.32 -13.40 -4.79
C LEU A 225 2.04 -14.72 -4.48
N ILE A 226 2.91 -14.74 -3.46
CA ILE A 226 3.54 -15.98 -2.99
C ILE A 226 2.47 -16.98 -2.52
N SER A 227 1.49 -16.54 -1.74
CA SER A 227 0.42 -17.41 -1.23
C SER A 227 -0.47 -17.95 -2.36
N ALA A 228 -0.82 -17.15 -3.36
CA ALA A 228 -1.57 -17.58 -4.54
C ALA A 228 -0.78 -18.61 -5.37
N TYR A 229 0.53 -18.40 -5.52
CA TYR A 229 1.41 -19.40 -6.14
C TYR A 229 1.35 -20.74 -5.42
N LEU A 230 1.39 -20.74 -4.08
CA LEU A 230 1.27 -21.95 -3.27
C LEU A 230 -0.09 -22.65 -3.45
N VAL A 231 -1.17 -21.88 -3.49
CA VAL A 231 -2.53 -22.40 -3.75
C VAL A 231 -2.60 -23.07 -5.13
N ILE A 232 -2.08 -22.42 -6.19
CA ILE A 232 -2.05 -22.99 -7.55
C ILE A 232 -1.26 -24.29 -7.59
N ARG A 233 -0.17 -24.37 -6.81
CA ARG A 233 0.66 -25.59 -6.72
C ARG A 233 -0.07 -26.72 -6.01
N GLU A 234 -0.77 -26.46 -4.90
CA GLU A 234 -1.59 -27.48 -4.22
C GLU A 234 -2.73 -27.99 -5.10
N GLU A 235 -3.38 -27.10 -5.86
CA GLU A 235 -4.59 -27.43 -6.65
C GLU A 235 -4.32 -27.82 -8.10
N THR A 236 -3.08 -27.73 -8.58
CA THR A 236 -2.74 -27.85 -10.01
C THR A 236 -3.55 -26.91 -10.93
N GLY A 237 -3.83 -25.69 -10.44
CA GLY A 237 -4.64 -24.70 -11.14
C GLY A 237 -3.91 -24.02 -12.33
N PRO A 238 -4.63 -23.21 -13.13
CA PRO A 238 -4.01 -22.40 -14.17
C PRO A 238 -3.03 -21.38 -13.57
N ARG A 239 -1.90 -21.11 -14.25
CA ARG A 239 -0.83 -20.20 -13.76
C ARG A 239 -0.98 -18.74 -14.19
N TRP A 240 -1.70 -18.49 -15.29
CA TRP A 240 -1.99 -17.15 -15.80
C TRP A 240 -2.61 -16.16 -14.80
N PRO A 241 -3.41 -16.57 -13.77
CA PRO A 241 -3.87 -15.67 -12.71
C PRO A 241 -2.76 -14.82 -12.09
N LEU A 242 -1.58 -15.41 -11.89
CA LEU A 242 -0.45 -14.75 -11.25
C LEU A 242 0.09 -13.59 -12.09
N ALA A 243 -0.06 -13.62 -13.42
CA ALA A 243 0.33 -12.52 -14.29
C ALA A 243 -0.45 -11.23 -13.97
N LEU A 244 -1.73 -11.34 -13.62
CA LEU A 244 -2.54 -10.20 -13.20
C LEU A 244 -2.13 -9.69 -11.81
N MET A 245 -1.74 -10.58 -10.90
CA MET A 245 -1.23 -10.17 -9.59
C MET A 245 0.14 -9.46 -9.67
N PHE A 246 0.97 -9.83 -10.66
CA PHE A 246 2.19 -9.07 -10.97
C PHE A 246 1.88 -7.63 -11.41
N ILE A 247 0.78 -7.39 -12.14
CA ILE A 247 0.36 -6.05 -12.55
C ILE A 247 0.09 -5.17 -11.33
N THR A 248 -0.66 -5.67 -10.33
CA THR A 248 -0.92 -4.92 -9.09
C THR A 248 0.38 -4.46 -8.44
N LEU A 249 1.36 -5.35 -8.33
CA LEU A 249 2.61 -5.07 -7.63
C LEU A 249 3.44 -4.02 -8.39
N VAL A 250 3.55 -4.16 -9.71
CA VAL A 250 4.40 -3.28 -10.55
C VAL A 250 3.78 -1.91 -10.77
N LEU A 251 2.46 -1.82 -10.89
CA LEU A 251 1.74 -0.55 -11.02
C LEU A 251 1.43 0.12 -9.67
N ALA A 252 1.82 -0.46 -8.54
CA ALA A 252 1.68 0.20 -7.23
C ALA A 252 2.78 1.25 -6.99
N LYS A 253 4.04 0.90 -7.31
CA LYS A 253 5.22 1.78 -7.23
C LYS A 253 6.41 1.10 -7.92
N HIS A 254 7.44 1.86 -8.32
CA HIS A 254 8.69 1.30 -8.85
C HIS A 254 9.30 0.18 -7.98
N ALA A 255 9.27 0.31 -6.65
CA ALA A 255 9.75 -0.71 -5.71
C ALA A 255 9.03 -2.07 -5.87
N GLY A 256 7.80 -2.07 -6.37
CA GLY A 256 7.06 -3.28 -6.69
C GLY A 256 7.65 -4.08 -7.84
N THR A 257 8.40 -3.46 -8.75
CA THR A 257 9.17 -4.17 -9.79
C THR A 257 10.25 -5.05 -9.16
N SER A 258 10.96 -4.54 -8.14
CA SER A 258 11.97 -5.32 -7.42
C SER A 258 11.34 -6.50 -6.66
N LEU A 259 10.20 -6.27 -5.98
CA LEU A 259 9.47 -7.34 -5.30
C LEU A 259 8.90 -8.38 -6.29
N ALA A 260 8.43 -7.96 -7.47
CA ALA A 260 8.00 -8.87 -8.52
C ALA A 260 9.16 -9.77 -8.98
N LEU A 261 10.36 -9.23 -9.14
CA LEU A 261 11.53 -10.02 -9.50
C LEU A 261 11.86 -11.05 -8.41
N VAL A 262 11.84 -10.66 -7.13
CA VAL A 262 12.05 -11.60 -6.02
C VAL A 262 11.00 -12.71 -6.02
N ALA A 263 9.72 -12.38 -6.25
CA ALA A 263 8.66 -13.39 -6.33
C ALA A 263 8.89 -14.37 -7.49
N CYS A 264 9.32 -13.87 -8.66
CA CYS A 264 9.69 -14.70 -9.80
C CYS A 264 10.86 -15.64 -9.46
N VAL A 265 11.90 -15.13 -8.81
CA VAL A 265 13.05 -15.94 -8.34
C VAL A 265 12.59 -17.05 -7.40
N VAL A 266 11.72 -16.75 -6.44
CA VAL A 266 11.15 -17.77 -5.53
C VAL A 266 10.42 -18.87 -6.31
N MET A 267 9.55 -18.51 -7.27
CA MET A 267 8.80 -19.47 -8.09
C MET A 267 9.71 -20.34 -8.98
N VAL A 268 10.71 -19.73 -9.62
CA VAL A 268 11.68 -20.43 -10.47
C VAL A 268 12.52 -21.40 -9.64
N MET A 269 13.05 -20.95 -8.51
CA MET A 269 13.88 -21.77 -7.62
C MET A 269 13.07 -22.91 -7.00
N ASP A 270 11.82 -22.67 -6.60
CA ASP A 270 10.92 -23.74 -6.13
C ASP A 270 10.68 -24.80 -7.22
N SER A 271 10.51 -24.38 -8.48
CA SER A 271 10.38 -25.31 -9.61
C SER A 271 11.67 -26.07 -9.92
N LEU A 272 12.83 -25.44 -9.74
CA LEU A 272 14.14 -26.09 -9.87
C LEU A 272 14.35 -27.16 -8.79
N VAL A 273 13.96 -26.92 -7.54
CA VAL A 273 14.06 -27.91 -6.46
C VAL A 273 13.26 -29.17 -6.81
N ILE A 274 12.01 -29.02 -7.26
CA ILE A 274 11.17 -30.15 -7.67
C ILE A 274 11.78 -30.91 -8.86
N SER A 275 12.20 -30.17 -9.88
CA SER A 275 12.74 -30.77 -11.10
C SER A 275 14.09 -31.44 -10.86
N GLY A 276 14.92 -30.86 -9.99
CA GLY A 276 16.19 -31.43 -9.59
C GLY A 276 16.04 -32.78 -8.89
N VAL A 277 15.02 -32.93 -8.04
CA VAL A 277 14.67 -34.23 -7.44
C VAL A 277 14.21 -35.22 -8.52
N ALA A 278 13.33 -34.82 -9.44
CA ALA A 278 12.89 -35.67 -10.54
C ALA A 278 14.05 -36.11 -11.46
N LEU A 279 15.01 -35.21 -11.71
CA LEU A 279 16.16 -35.46 -12.57
C LEU A 279 17.20 -36.38 -11.94
N ARG A 280 17.40 -36.32 -10.62
CA ARG A 280 18.25 -37.27 -9.89
C ARG A 280 17.73 -38.70 -9.97
N LEU A 281 16.42 -38.87 -10.13
CA LEU A 281 15.76 -40.17 -10.32
C LEU A 281 15.78 -40.62 -11.80
N SER A 282 16.06 -39.72 -12.75
CA SER A 282 16.05 -40.02 -14.18
C SER A 282 17.46 -40.24 -14.74
N GLY A 283 17.67 -41.33 -15.48
CA GLY A 283 18.95 -41.66 -16.15
C GLY A 283 19.24 -40.86 -17.43
N GLY A 284 18.59 -39.72 -17.66
CA GLY A 284 18.68 -38.98 -18.93
C GLY A 284 20.03 -38.31 -19.18
N GLY A 285 20.42 -38.21 -20.46
CA GLY A 285 21.59 -37.43 -20.90
C GLY A 285 21.44 -35.91 -20.70
N TRP A 286 22.54 -35.16 -20.82
CA TRP A 286 22.61 -33.71 -20.52
C TRP A 286 21.52 -32.87 -21.21
N VAL A 287 21.26 -33.12 -22.51
CA VAL A 287 20.22 -32.40 -23.28
C VAL A 287 18.82 -32.60 -22.69
N GLY A 288 18.48 -33.84 -22.30
CA GLY A 288 17.18 -34.15 -21.69
C GLY A 288 17.02 -33.50 -20.31
N LYS A 289 18.10 -33.44 -19.53
CA LYS A 289 18.11 -32.75 -18.23
C LYS A 289 17.88 -31.24 -18.40
N SER A 290 18.60 -30.59 -19.32
CA SER A 290 18.44 -29.17 -19.63
C SER A 290 17.03 -28.83 -20.13
N LEU A 291 16.46 -29.66 -21.02
CA LEU A 291 15.10 -29.46 -21.54
C LEU A 291 14.04 -29.57 -20.44
N THR A 292 14.21 -30.50 -19.50
CA THR A 292 13.30 -30.67 -18.37
C THR A 292 13.34 -29.47 -17.42
N LEU A 293 14.54 -28.98 -17.11
CA LEU A 293 14.71 -27.76 -16.30
C LEU A 293 14.03 -26.58 -16.97
N PHE A 294 14.29 -26.35 -18.26
CA PHE A 294 13.69 -25.27 -19.03
C PHE A 294 12.15 -25.36 -19.03
N ARG A 295 11.58 -26.54 -19.33
CA ARG A 295 10.13 -26.75 -19.34
C ARG A 295 9.47 -26.47 -17.99
N SER A 296 10.21 -26.70 -16.90
CA SER A 296 9.71 -26.46 -15.55
C SER A 296 9.82 -25.01 -15.10
N THR A 297 10.84 -24.27 -15.54
CA THR A 297 11.11 -22.89 -15.08
C THR A 297 10.52 -21.81 -15.98
N TRP A 298 10.54 -22.01 -17.30
CA TRP A 298 10.08 -20.99 -18.26
C TRP A 298 8.65 -20.48 -18.01
N PRO A 299 7.66 -21.28 -17.54
CA PRO A 299 6.32 -20.77 -17.34
C PRO A 299 6.26 -19.74 -16.22
N TRP A 300 7.16 -19.82 -15.23
CA TRP A 300 7.23 -18.86 -14.12
C TRP A 300 7.95 -17.58 -14.53
N ALA A 301 8.99 -17.70 -15.36
CA ALA A 301 9.77 -16.58 -15.85
C ALA A 301 8.98 -15.62 -16.76
N ILE A 302 7.92 -16.11 -17.43
CA ILE A 302 7.10 -15.30 -18.35
C ILE A 302 5.95 -14.57 -17.65
N LEU A 303 5.47 -15.04 -16.51
CA LEU A 303 4.34 -14.42 -15.81
C LEU A 303 4.52 -12.93 -15.51
N PRO A 304 5.72 -12.42 -15.18
CA PRO A 304 5.92 -10.99 -14.95
C PRO A 304 5.90 -10.15 -16.24
N ILE A 305 6.08 -10.74 -17.43
CA ILE A 305 6.27 -9.98 -18.69
C ILE A 305 5.13 -8.98 -18.95
N PRO A 306 3.83 -9.33 -18.85
CA PRO A 306 2.76 -8.36 -19.04
C PRO A 306 2.88 -7.16 -18.09
N ALA A 307 3.20 -7.38 -16.82
CA ALA A 307 3.39 -6.30 -15.86
C ALA A 307 4.62 -5.44 -16.18
N MET A 308 5.72 -6.06 -16.65
CA MET A 308 6.91 -5.33 -17.09
C MET A 308 6.64 -4.47 -18.32
N LEU A 309 5.81 -4.93 -19.25
CA LEU A 309 5.39 -4.14 -20.41
C LEU A 309 4.56 -2.91 -19.99
N LEU A 310 3.66 -3.05 -19.01
CA LEU A 310 2.92 -1.90 -18.48
C LEU A 310 3.83 -0.91 -17.74
N SER A 311 4.83 -1.41 -17.01
CA SER A 311 5.87 -0.57 -16.40
C SER A 311 6.68 0.19 -17.44
N ALA A 312 7.08 -0.48 -18.53
CA ALA A 312 7.79 0.15 -19.63
C ALA A 312 6.93 1.19 -20.34
N LEU A 313 5.64 0.91 -20.55
CA LEU A 313 4.69 1.87 -21.10
C LEU A 313 4.56 3.12 -20.21
N TRP A 314 4.45 2.93 -18.89
CA TRP A 314 4.43 4.03 -17.93
C TRP A 314 5.72 4.86 -17.96
N ASN A 315 6.90 4.21 -17.97
CA ASN A 315 8.17 4.93 -18.05
C ASN A 315 8.30 5.71 -19.35
N HIS A 316 7.82 5.16 -20.47
CA HIS A 316 7.78 5.86 -21.74
C HIS A 316 6.89 7.11 -21.66
N TYR A 317 5.70 6.98 -21.06
CA TYR A 317 4.80 8.11 -20.82
C TYR A 317 5.46 9.22 -19.97
N VAL A 318 6.12 8.84 -18.87
CA VAL A 318 6.87 9.77 -18.01
C VAL A 318 7.95 10.52 -18.78
N GLU A 319 8.63 9.84 -19.71
CA GLU A 319 9.67 10.46 -20.57
C GLU A 319 9.07 11.35 -21.66
N SER A 320 8.01 10.90 -22.34
CA SER A 320 7.40 11.63 -23.46
C SER A 320 6.77 12.94 -23.02
N ASP A 321 6.15 12.95 -21.84
CA ASP A 321 5.45 14.11 -21.30
C ASP A 321 6.37 15.00 -20.45
N GLY A 322 7.66 14.67 -20.37
CA GLY A 322 8.63 15.45 -19.59
C GLY A 322 8.30 15.52 -18.10
N LEU A 323 7.66 14.48 -17.55
CA LEU A 323 7.23 14.46 -16.16
C LEU A 323 8.43 14.43 -15.21
N ALA A 324 8.31 15.15 -14.09
CA ALA A 324 9.34 15.21 -13.08
C ALA A 324 9.54 13.84 -12.42
N ARG A 325 10.77 13.32 -12.48
CA ARG A 325 11.14 12.06 -11.83
C ARG A 325 11.50 12.29 -10.38
N GLY A 326 10.81 11.59 -9.49
CA GLY A 326 11.16 11.46 -8.09
C GLY A 326 12.31 10.48 -7.89
N TYR A 327 12.16 9.59 -6.91
CA TYR A 327 13.20 8.60 -6.58
C TYR A 327 13.39 7.52 -7.65
N GLY A 328 12.47 7.37 -8.61
CA GLY A 328 12.58 6.43 -9.72
C GLY A 328 13.74 6.73 -10.68
N ARG A 329 14.30 7.95 -10.63
CA ARG A 329 15.46 8.34 -11.44
C ARG A 329 16.77 7.64 -11.07
N PHE A 330 16.89 7.13 -9.84
CA PHE A 330 18.13 6.54 -9.35
C PHE A 330 18.18 5.04 -9.70
N GLY A 331 19.14 4.67 -10.56
CA GLY A 331 19.38 3.27 -10.92
C GLY A 331 20.06 2.51 -9.78
N ILE A 332 19.53 1.35 -9.39
CA ILE A 332 20.13 0.50 -8.33
C ILE A 332 21.59 0.14 -8.66
N GLY A 333 21.88 -0.16 -9.93
CA GLY A 333 23.25 -0.48 -10.37
C GLY A 333 24.22 0.71 -10.23
N GLU A 334 23.75 1.92 -10.55
CA GLU A 334 24.55 3.14 -10.38
C GLU A 334 24.84 3.42 -8.89
N LEU A 335 23.81 3.31 -8.05
CA LEU A 335 23.94 3.45 -6.61
C LEU A 335 24.95 2.44 -6.03
N PHE A 336 24.92 1.20 -6.51
CA PHE A 336 25.85 0.16 -6.08
C PHE A 336 27.30 0.48 -6.49
N ILE A 337 27.53 0.92 -7.74
CA ILE A 337 28.86 1.32 -8.21
C ILE A 337 29.41 2.47 -7.37
N ARG A 338 28.58 3.48 -7.06
CA ARG A 338 28.96 4.59 -6.17
C ARG A 338 29.29 4.08 -4.76
N GLY A 339 28.49 3.16 -4.24
CA GLY A 339 28.67 2.55 -2.92
C GLY A 339 29.97 1.74 -2.75
N LEU A 340 30.57 1.23 -3.84
CA LEU A 340 31.87 0.54 -3.78
C LEU A 340 33.02 1.44 -3.28
N ASN A 341 32.89 2.77 -3.48
CA ASN A 341 33.87 3.75 -3.01
C ASN A 341 33.46 4.43 -1.69
N CYS A 342 32.37 3.98 -1.05
CA CYS A 342 32.05 4.36 0.33
C CYS A 342 33.17 3.86 1.27
N CYS A 343 33.47 4.49 2.41
CA CYS A 343 32.82 5.61 3.06
C CYS A 343 33.90 6.64 3.42
N SER A 344 34.25 7.44 2.40
CA SER A 344 35.42 8.31 2.43
C SER A 344 35.13 9.65 3.09
N THR A 345 33.86 10.08 3.08
CA THR A 345 33.43 11.35 3.67
C THR A 345 32.85 11.17 5.08
N GLU A 346 32.92 12.23 5.90
CA GLU A 346 32.32 12.23 7.23
C GLU A 346 30.79 12.02 7.17
N ARG A 347 30.13 12.62 6.19
CA ARG A 347 28.69 12.41 5.93
C ARG A 347 28.36 10.94 5.73
N GLU A 348 29.11 10.23 4.88
CA GLU A 348 28.88 8.79 4.65
C GLU A 348 29.10 7.97 5.92
N ARG A 349 30.15 8.26 6.70
CA ARG A 349 30.41 7.56 7.97
C ARG A 349 29.28 7.76 8.98
N ILE A 350 28.77 8.98 9.12
CA ILE A 350 27.63 9.28 10.00
C ILE A 350 26.40 8.49 9.56
N ILE A 351 26.09 8.49 8.26
CA ILE A 351 24.92 7.78 7.72
C ILE A 351 25.05 6.28 7.94
N VAL A 352 26.19 5.67 7.57
CA VAL A 352 26.41 4.23 7.76
C VAL A 352 26.31 3.84 9.23
N THR A 353 26.95 4.61 10.13
CA THR A 353 26.92 4.34 11.57
C THR A 353 25.50 4.39 12.11
N ARG A 354 24.78 5.49 11.87
CA ARG A 354 23.39 5.64 12.33
C ARG A 354 22.46 4.60 11.74
N TYR A 355 22.64 4.27 10.46
CA TYR A 355 21.84 3.24 9.80
C TYR A 355 22.09 1.86 10.43
N LEU A 356 23.36 1.50 10.67
CA LEU A 356 23.72 0.26 11.34
C LEU A 356 23.20 0.22 12.78
N ASP A 357 23.22 1.34 13.51
CA ASP A 357 22.65 1.41 14.86
C ASP A 357 21.14 1.12 14.85
N HIS A 358 20.41 1.71 13.90
CA HIS A 358 18.97 1.45 13.73
C HIS A 358 18.70 0.01 13.27
N TRP A 359 19.55 -0.53 12.40
CA TRP A 359 19.39 -1.88 11.84
C TRP A 359 19.79 -2.98 12.84
N LEU A 360 20.82 -2.76 13.66
CA LEU A 360 21.33 -3.71 14.67
C LEU A 360 20.61 -3.63 16.01
N GLY A 361 19.99 -2.50 16.36
CA GLY A 361 18.98 -2.45 17.42
C GLY A 361 19.12 -1.33 18.44
N TYR A 362 18.46 -0.20 18.16
CA TYR A 362 17.73 0.52 19.20
C TYR A 362 16.24 0.22 19.04
N SER A 363 15.78 -0.83 19.72
CA SER A 363 14.34 -1.08 19.88
C SER A 363 13.91 -0.72 21.28
N GLU A 364 12.79 -0.02 21.40
CA GLU A 364 12.06 0.04 22.66
C GLU A 364 11.69 -1.39 23.13
N PRO A 365 11.72 -1.66 24.44
CA PRO A 365 11.38 -2.98 24.97
C PRO A 365 9.93 -3.34 24.63
N PHE A 366 9.75 -4.52 24.03
CA PHE A 366 8.44 -5.08 23.73
C PHE A 366 7.69 -5.46 25.01
N SER A 367 6.53 -4.83 25.21
CA SER A 367 5.61 -5.17 26.29
C SER A 367 4.22 -5.51 25.73
N ILE A 368 3.73 -6.68 26.13
CA ILE A 368 2.30 -7.02 26.03
C ILE A 368 1.76 -6.89 27.45
N SER A 369 0.89 -5.91 27.68
CA SER A 369 0.13 -5.81 28.92
C SER A 369 -1.29 -6.32 28.69
N PHE A 370 -1.76 -7.14 29.62
CA PHE A 370 -3.16 -7.55 29.71
C PHE A 370 -3.82 -6.71 30.79
N SER A 371 -4.68 -5.78 30.38
CA SER A 371 -5.41 -4.92 31.30
C SER A 371 -6.79 -5.50 31.60
N PHE A 372 -6.99 -5.99 32.82
CA PHE A 372 -8.29 -6.47 33.30
C PHE A 372 -9.11 -5.29 33.85
N TYR A 373 -9.91 -4.65 32.99
CA TYR A 373 -10.79 -3.55 33.41
C TYR A 373 -11.98 -4.06 34.23
N LYS A 374 -12.35 -3.29 35.27
CA LYS A 374 -13.62 -3.47 36.00
C LYS A 374 -14.78 -2.93 35.14
N GLY A 375 -15.38 -3.78 34.32
CA GLY A 375 -16.61 -3.48 33.58
C GLY A 375 -16.60 -4.02 32.15
N ILE A 376 -17.77 -4.40 31.65
CA ILE A 376 -17.94 -5.01 30.31
C ILE A 376 -17.46 -4.05 29.20
N SER A 377 -17.73 -2.74 29.32
CA SER A 377 -17.33 -1.75 28.32
C SER A 377 -15.81 -1.55 28.23
N GLY A 378 -15.11 -1.47 29.36
CA GLY A 378 -13.65 -1.35 29.40
C GLY A 378 -12.91 -2.64 29.05
N PHE A 379 -13.53 -3.80 29.33
CA PHE A 379 -12.98 -5.11 28.97
C PHE A 379 -12.84 -5.26 27.44
N PHE A 380 -13.83 -4.81 26.67
CA PHE A 380 -13.79 -4.93 25.20
C PHE A 380 -12.87 -3.92 24.50
N SER A 381 -12.58 -2.76 25.11
CA SER A 381 -11.82 -1.70 24.44
C SER A 381 -10.30 -1.77 24.65
N HIS A 382 -9.81 -2.51 25.66
CA HIS A 382 -8.38 -2.51 26.05
C HIS A 382 -7.86 -3.89 26.53
N LEU A 383 -8.43 -4.98 26.00
CA LEU A 383 -8.15 -6.34 26.45
C LEU A 383 -6.67 -6.75 26.27
N VAL A 384 -6.03 -6.26 25.20
CA VAL A 384 -4.61 -6.46 24.91
C VAL A 384 -4.01 -5.14 24.48
N GLU A 385 -3.13 -4.54 25.28
CA GLU A 385 -2.36 -3.38 24.85
C GLU A 385 -0.98 -3.84 24.37
N ILE A 386 -0.69 -3.57 23.09
CA ILE A 386 0.59 -3.90 22.48
C ILE A 386 1.36 -2.58 22.32
N SER A 387 2.34 -2.36 23.19
CA SER A 387 3.21 -1.18 23.18
C SER A 387 4.68 -1.57 22.97
N GLY A 388 5.45 -0.65 22.37
CA GLY A 388 6.91 -0.82 22.27
C GLY A 388 7.38 -1.98 21.38
N TYR A 389 6.79 -2.22 20.21
CA TYR A 389 7.23 -3.34 19.35
C TYR A 389 8.51 -3.03 18.56
N SER A 390 9.39 -4.03 18.50
CA SER A 390 10.53 -4.05 17.58
C SER A 390 10.11 -4.74 16.28
N PRO A 391 10.09 -4.05 15.13
CA PRO A 391 9.82 -4.69 13.85
C PRO A 391 10.76 -5.85 13.55
N TRP A 392 12.02 -5.73 13.99
CA TRP A 392 13.01 -6.79 13.90
C TRP A 392 12.58 -8.03 14.68
N VAL A 393 12.21 -7.88 15.96
CA VAL A 393 11.80 -9.01 16.82
C VAL A 393 10.55 -9.70 16.27
N LEU A 394 9.54 -8.93 15.83
CA LEU A 394 8.34 -9.50 15.21
C LEU A 394 8.68 -10.34 13.97
N THR A 395 9.57 -9.81 13.13
CA THR A 395 10.01 -10.51 11.91
C THR A 395 10.79 -11.77 12.27
N GLN A 396 11.79 -11.67 13.14
CA GLN A 396 12.56 -12.84 13.59
C GLN A 396 11.68 -13.89 14.27
N GLY A 397 10.65 -13.49 15.03
CA GLY A 397 9.66 -14.40 15.60
C GLY A 397 8.88 -15.16 14.53
N THR A 398 8.41 -14.48 13.48
CA THR A 398 7.73 -15.15 12.36
C THR A 398 8.64 -16.05 11.54
N LEU A 399 9.93 -15.72 11.45
CA LEU A 399 10.93 -16.56 10.77
C LEU A 399 11.29 -17.79 11.58
N LEU A 400 11.45 -17.63 12.88
CA LEU A 400 11.65 -18.75 13.78
C LEU A 400 10.43 -19.69 13.72
N LEU A 401 9.22 -19.14 13.72
CA LEU A 401 8.00 -19.93 13.53
C LEU A 401 8.01 -20.66 12.18
N GLY A 402 8.39 -19.98 11.10
CA GLY A 402 8.56 -20.57 9.78
C GLY A 402 9.58 -21.70 9.79
N LEU A 403 10.76 -21.48 10.36
CA LEU A 403 11.84 -22.45 10.47
C LEU A 403 11.44 -23.66 11.32
N VAL A 404 10.83 -23.44 12.48
CA VAL A 404 10.29 -24.51 13.34
C VAL A 404 9.24 -25.31 12.57
N ALA A 405 8.34 -24.65 11.85
CA ALA A 405 7.37 -25.33 11.01
C ALA A 405 8.04 -26.19 9.94
N VAL A 406 9.13 -25.72 9.31
CA VAL A 406 9.95 -26.52 8.38
C VAL A 406 10.62 -27.72 9.05
N LEU A 407 11.12 -27.57 10.27
CA LEU A 407 11.75 -28.66 11.03
C LEU A 407 10.75 -29.75 11.42
N VAL A 408 9.50 -29.36 11.68
CA VAL A 408 8.39 -30.26 12.03
C VAL A 408 7.69 -30.81 10.77
N ALA A 409 7.85 -30.15 9.62
CA ALA A 409 7.28 -30.56 8.34
C ALA A 409 7.75 -31.96 7.91
N THR A 410 6.97 -32.60 7.03
CA THR A 410 7.32 -33.88 6.42
C THR A 410 8.71 -33.82 5.75
N PRO A 411 9.62 -34.75 6.08
CA PRO A 411 10.94 -34.82 5.46
C PRO A 411 10.82 -35.08 3.94
N GLY A 412 11.81 -34.63 3.17
CA GLY A 412 11.86 -34.79 1.72
C GLY A 412 11.78 -33.46 0.96
N THR A 413 11.23 -33.49 -0.25
CA THR A 413 11.22 -32.36 -1.19
C THR A 413 10.54 -31.11 -0.61
N GLU A 414 9.44 -31.27 0.14
CA GLU A 414 8.72 -30.14 0.75
C GLU A 414 9.58 -29.35 1.75
N ARG A 415 10.38 -30.05 2.56
CA ARG A 415 11.32 -29.39 3.48
C ARG A 415 12.36 -28.56 2.71
N TYR A 416 12.90 -29.08 1.61
CA TYR A 416 13.86 -28.35 0.78
C TYR A 416 13.25 -27.13 0.10
N ARG A 417 12.01 -27.24 -0.38
CA ARG A 417 11.26 -26.12 -0.97
C ARG A 417 11.10 -24.97 0.03
N GLN A 418 10.66 -25.29 1.25
CA GLN A 418 10.47 -24.30 2.32
C GLN A 418 11.81 -23.67 2.77
N LEU A 419 12.87 -24.47 2.97
CA LEU A 419 14.19 -23.95 3.31
C LEU A 419 14.75 -23.03 2.21
N MET A 420 14.59 -23.42 0.94
CA MET A 420 15.01 -22.58 -0.18
C MET A 420 14.22 -21.27 -0.20
N ALA A 421 12.89 -21.32 -0.07
CA ALA A 421 12.05 -20.12 -0.05
C ALA A 421 12.45 -19.17 1.08
N LEU A 422 12.62 -19.67 2.31
CA LEU A 422 13.11 -18.89 3.43
C LEU A 422 14.50 -18.30 3.15
N PHE A 423 15.42 -19.09 2.59
CA PHE A 423 16.76 -18.61 2.23
C PHE A 423 16.73 -17.47 1.21
N VAL A 424 15.96 -17.60 0.12
CA VAL A 424 15.84 -16.55 -0.90
C VAL A 424 15.21 -15.28 -0.32
N LEU A 425 14.18 -15.41 0.53
CA LEU A 425 13.58 -14.27 1.22
C LEU A 425 14.56 -13.60 2.20
N THR A 426 15.38 -14.37 2.92
CA THR A 426 16.41 -13.83 3.80
C THR A 426 17.45 -13.04 3.02
N ILE A 427 18.04 -13.62 1.97
CA ILE A 427 19.05 -12.95 1.14
C ILE A 427 18.49 -11.70 0.48
N SER A 428 17.26 -11.78 -0.03
CA SER A 428 16.59 -10.63 -0.63
C SER A 428 16.30 -9.52 0.39
N GLY A 429 16.11 -9.85 1.68
CA GLY A 429 15.99 -8.87 2.76
C GLY A 429 17.27 -8.13 3.06
N PHE A 430 18.41 -8.84 3.08
CA PHE A 430 19.73 -8.19 3.18
C PHE A 430 20.01 -7.28 1.99
N LEU A 431 19.69 -7.72 0.77
CA LEU A 431 19.82 -6.90 -0.44
C LEU A 431 18.91 -5.68 -0.39
N PHE A 432 17.67 -5.82 0.10
CA PHE A 432 16.74 -4.70 0.28
C PHE A 432 17.31 -3.67 1.27
N SER A 433 17.79 -4.10 2.43
CA SER A 433 18.44 -3.21 3.41
C SER A 433 19.70 -2.54 2.87
N LEU A 434 20.47 -3.24 2.03
CA LEU A 434 21.64 -2.65 1.37
C LEU A 434 21.24 -1.56 0.37
N VAL A 435 20.24 -1.84 -0.48
CA VAL A 435 19.72 -0.84 -1.43
C VAL A 435 19.18 0.37 -0.67
N GLN A 436 18.42 0.15 0.40
CA GLN A 436 17.92 1.23 1.24
C GLN A 436 19.07 2.08 1.82
N LEU A 437 20.15 1.48 2.33
CA LEU A 437 21.33 2.22 2.78
C LEU A 437 21.92 3.08 1.65
N LEU A 438 22.02 2.55 0.43
CA LEU A 438 22.51 3.31 -0.72
C LEU A 438 21.60 4.51 -1.06
N PHE A 439 20.29 4.40 -0.84
CA PHE A 439 19.37 5.54 -0.97
C PHE A 439 19.64 6.63 0.09
N TYR A 440 19.90 6.28 1.35
CA TYR A 440 20.31 7.28 2.37
C TYR A 440 21.63 7.95 2.00
N LEU A 441 22.59 7.17 1.47
CA LEU A 441 23.89 7.71 1.10
C LEU A 441 23.80 8.66 -0.09
N TYR A 442 23.03 8.33 -1.13
CA TYR A 442 23.18 8.99 -2.45
C TYR A 442 21.90 9.53 -3.09
N ALA A 443 20.71 9.29 -2.53
CA ALA A 443 19.44 9.68 -3.14
C ALA A 443 18.57 10.60 -2.27
N PHE A 444 18.54 10.38 -0.96
CA PHE A 444 17.72 11.17 -0.04
C PHE A 444 18.29 12.57 0.24
N SER A 445 17.41 13.49 0.65
CA SER A 445 17.79 14.84 1.05
C SER A 445 18.74 14.80 2.25
N GLU A 446 19.45 15.89 2.49
CA GLU A 446 20.43 15.94 3.59
C GLU A 446 19.80 15.67 4.95
N TYR A 447 18.64 16.25 5.23
CA TYR A 447 17.87 15.98 6.44
C TYR A 447 17.49 14.50 6.57
N GLU A 448 16.86 13.93 5.54
CA GLU A 448 16.40 12.54 5.55
C GLU A 448 17.58 11.57 5.71
N ALA A 449 18.69 11.85 5.03
CA ALA A 449 19.94 11.11 5.07
C ALA A 449 20.57 11.10 6.47
N LEU A 450 20.81 12.28 7.05
CA LEU A 450 21.53 12.41 8.31
C LEU A 450 20.69 11.94 9.50
N THR A 451 19.38 12.19 9.49
CA THR A 451 18.49 11.77 10.57
C THR A 451 18.03 10.32 10.45
N ILE A 452 18.30 9.66 9.32
CA ILE A 452 17.78 8.32 9.01
C ILE A 452 16.23 8.33 9.12
N ALA A 453 15.62 9.45 8.71
CA ALA A 453 14.17 9.60 8.71
C ALA A 453 13.52 8.54 7.81
N SER A 454 12.26 8.19 8.10
CA SER A 454 11.50 7.15 7.41
C SER A 454 12.10 5.73 7.41
N PHE A 455 13.20 5.46 8.14
CA PHE A 455 13.85 4.15 8.14
C PHE A 455 12.91 3.02 8.48
N LYS A 456 12.17 3.17 9.59
CA LYS A 456 11.20 2.18 10.06
C LYS A 456 10.15 1.89 8.99
N ARG A 457 9.63 2.92 8.32
CA ARG A 457 8.63 2.80 7.27
C ARG A 457 9.16 1.99 6.08
N PHE A 458 10.32 2.36 5.54
CA PHE A 458 10.89 1.67 4.37
C PHE A 458 11.32 0.24 4.70
N GLN A 459 12.00 0.04 5.83
CA GLN A 459 12.47 -1.29 6.23
C GLN A 459 11.29 -2.22 6.56
N ASN A 460 10.22 -1.69 7.17
CA ASN A 460 9.03 -2.47 7.46
C ASN A 460 8.29 -2.97 6.23
N THR A 461 8.44 -2.30 5.07
CA THR A 461 7.91 -2.78 3.79
C THR A 461 8.38 -4.21 3.53
N TYR A 462 9.68 -4.47 3.70
CA TYR A 462 10.21 -5.81 3.50
C TYR A 462 9.89 -6.75 4.66
N TYR A 463 9.97 -6.28 5.91
CA TYR A 463 9.67 -7.10 7.08
C TYR A 463 8.24 -7.65 7.09
N LEU A 464 7.25 -6.84 6.73
CA LEU A 464 5.86 -7.29 6.60
C LEU A 464 5.71 -8.32 5.47
N ALA A 465 6.33 -8.07 4.32
CA ALA A 465 6.30 -8.98 3.17
C ALA A 465 6.91 -10.34 3.53
N TRP A 466 8.03 -10.31 4.24
CA TRP A 466 8.78 -11.46 4.68
C TRP A 466 8.02 -12.27 5.72
N ALA A 467 7.49 -11.61 6.76
CA ALA A 467 6.71 -12.22 7.82
C ALA A 467 5.46 -12.94 7.29
N LEU A 468 4.65 -12.27 6.46
CA LEU A 468 3.45 -12.87 5.86
C LEU A 468 3.78 -14.03 4.91
N SER A 469 4.86 -13.90 4.13
CA SER A 469 5.30 -14.99 3.24
C SER A 469 5.77 -16.21 4.03
N ALA A 470 6.54 -16.01 5.11
CA ALA A 470 6.99 -17.07 6.00
C ALA A 470 5.81 -17.81 6.65
N LEU A 471 4.75 -17.08 7.03
CA LEU A 471 3.51 -17.68 7.56
C LEU A 471 2.76 -18.52 6.53
N GLY A 472 2.76 -18.10 5.26
CA GLY A 472 2.20 -18.90 4.15
C GLY A 472 2.88 -20.26 4.03
N TRP A 473 4.21 -20.29 4.05
CA TRP A 473 4.99 -21.54 4.04
C TRP A 473 4.83 -22.36 5.33
N ALA A 474 4.78 -21.71 6.49
CA ALA A 474 4.54 -22.39 7.77
C ALA A 474 3.16 -23.08 7.80
N THR A 475 2.15 -22.43 7.22
CA THR A 475 0.80 -22.99 7.10
C THR A 475 0.81 -24.23 6.22
N LEU A 476 1.63 -24.27 5.16
CA LEU A 476 1.78 -25.47 4.34
C LEU A 476 2.40 -26.65 5.09
N ALA A 477 3.33 -26.40 6.01
CA ALA A 477 3.94 -27.43 6.84
C ALA A 477 2.96 -28.04 7.86
N TRP A 478 1.90 -27.32 8.22
CA TRP A 478 0.93 -27.74 9.23
C TRP A 478 -0.10 -28.76 8.68
N ASP A 479 0.19 -30.05 8.77
CA ASP A 479 -0.79 -31.10 8.41
C ASP A 479 -1.70 -31.46 9.58
N GLY A 480 -2.88 -30.83 9.63
CA GLY A 480 -3.89 -31.09 10.67
C GLY A 480 -4.39 -32.54 10.71
N ARG A 481 -4.24 -33.35 9.64
CA ARG A 481 -4.72 -34.74 9.61
C ARG A 481 -3.82 -35.69 10.40
N ARG A 482 -2.51 -35.45 10.45
CA ARG A 482 -1.57 -36.27 11.22
C ARG A 482 -1.75 -36.13 12.73
N GLN A 483 -2.16 -34.96 13.20
CA GLN A 483 -2.24 -34.67 14.64
C GLN A 483 -3.56 -35.15 15.27
N LEU A 484 -4.68 -35.03 14.55
CA LEU A 484 -5.99 -35.54 15.03
C LEU A 484 -6.05 -37.08 15.12
N SER A 485 -5.29 -37.82 14.29
CA SER A 485 -5.25 -39.29 14.40
C SER A 485 -4.46 -39.80 15.61
N ARG A 486 -3.69 -38.94 16.29
CA ARG A 486 -2.82 -39.32 17.42
C ARG A 486 -3.45 -39.04 18.79
N THR A 487 -4.54 -38.28 18.86
CA THR A 487 -5.17 -37.91 20.14
C THR A 487 -6.66 -38.26 20.13
N ASN A 488 -6.99 -39.50 20.48
CA ASN A 488 -8.35 -39.93 20.87
C ASN A 488 -8.79 -39.34 22.23
N PHE A 489 -8.60 -38.03 22.43
CA PHE A 489 -8.92 -37.35 23.69
C PHE A 489 -9.96 -36.26 23.46
N HIS A 490 -11.20 -36.68 23.19
CA HIS A 490 -12.37 -35.81 23.17
C HIS A 490 -12.81 -35.49 24.60
N SER A 491 -12.06 -34.67 25.33
CA SER A 491 -12.57 -34.06 26.57
C SER A 491 -13.19 -32.69 26.26
N GLY A 492 -14.34 -32.39 26.86
CA GLY A 492 -15.05 -31.11 26.65
C GLY A 492 -14.19 -29.88 26.97
N TRP A 493 -13.21 -30.02 27.86
CA TRP A 493 -12.27 -28.97 28.25
C TRP A 493 -11.35 -28.52 27.11
N PHE A 494 -10.82 -29.44 26.29
CA PHE A 494 -9.99 -29.06 25.14
C PHE A 494 -10.80 -28.34 24.05
N SER A 495 -12.06 -28.75 23.86
CA SER A 495 -12.98 -28.04 22.97
C SER A 495 -13.28 -26.63 23.49
N ALA A 496 -13.58 -26.49 24.78
CA ALA A 496 -13.81 -25.20 25.41
C ALA A 496 -12.58 -24.28 25.33
N ALA A 497 -11.37 -24.78 25.59
CA ALA A 497 -10.12 -24.03 25.47
C ALA A 497 -9.85 -23.58 24.02
N ARG A 498 -10.10 -24.46 23.05
CA ARG A 498 -9.98 -24.16 21.62
C ARG A 498 -10.91 -23.04 21.18
N TRP A 499 -12.17 -23.08 21.60
CA TRP A 499 -13.14 -22.04 21.28
C TRP A 499 -12.90 -20.76 22.07
N GLY A 500 -12.41 -20.85 23.30
CA GLY A 500 -11.94 -19.70 24.08
C GLY A 500 -10.78 -18.98 23.39
N PHE A 501 -9.83 -19.72 22.82
CA PHE A 501 -8.74 -19.15 22.03
C PHE A 501 -9.23 -18.45 20.75
N VAL A 502 -10.16 -19.06 20.02
CA VAL A 502 -10.82 -18.42 18.87
C VAL A 502 -11.58 -17.16 19.28
N PHE A 503 -12.25 -17.17 20.44
CA PHE A 503 -12.93 -15.99 20.95
C PHE A 503 -11.95 -14.85 21.24
N VAL A 504 -10.83 -15.12 21.92
CA VAL A 504 -9.77 -14.12 22.14
C VAL A 504 -9.25 -13.56 20.82
N MET A 505 -9.05 -14.40 19.81
CA MET A 505 -8.66 -13.96 18.47
C MET A 505 -9.66 -13.00 17.83
N ILE A 506 -10.97 -13.25 17.98
CA ILE A 506 -12.01 -12.35 17.49
C ILE A 506 -11.92 -10.99 18.20
N LEU A 507 -11.67 -10.97 19.51
CA LEU A 507 -11.49 -9.73 20.27
C LEU A 507 -10.27 -8.94 19.80
N VAL A 508 -9.15 -9.61 19.56
CA VAL A 508 -7.95 -8.99 18.99
C VAL A 508 -8.23 -8.44 17.60
N CYS A 509 -8.94 -9.19 16.74
CA CYS A 509 -9.34 -8.71 15.42
C CYS A 509 -10.18 -7.43 15.52
N ALA A 510 -11.19 -7.42 16.40
CA ALA A 510 -12.04 -6.25 16.60
C ALA A 510 -11.22 -5.02 17.07
N GLN A 511 -10.28 -5.23 17.99
CA GLN A 511 -9.41 -4.17 18.48
C GLN A 511 -8.46 -3.63 17.40
N VAL A 512 -7.88 -4.50 16.56
CA VAL A 512 -6.97 -4.09 15.49
C VAL A 512 -7.70 -3.35 14.36
N LEU A 513 -8.95 -3.73 14.08
CA LEU A 513 -9.80 -3.09 13.08
C LEU A 513 -10.37 -1.74 13.54
N ASN A 514 -10.46 -1.52 14.86
CA ASN A 514 -10.66 -0.18 15.42
C ASN A 514 -9.37 0.62 15.18
N GLY A 515 -9.29 1.24 14.00
CA GLY A 515 -8.11 1.94 13.50
C GLY A 515 -7.64 3.09 14.41
N ALA A 516 -6.44 3.60 14.14
CA ALA A 516 -5.98 4.84 14.76
C ALA A 516 -7.01 5.94 14.44
N SER A 517 -7.58 6.55 15.47
CA SER A 517 -8.31 7.80 15.28
C SER A 517 -7.30 8.92 15.13
N ILE A 518 -7.43 9.72 14.07
CA ILE A 518 -6.78 11.04 13.99
C ILE A 518 -6.95 11.78 15.32
N ALA A 519 -5.86 12.39 15.82
CA ALA A 519 -5.89 13.12 17.08
C ALA A 519 -6.95 14.24 17.02
N PRO A 520 -7.70 14.51 18.11
CA PRO A 520 -8.77 15.50 18.09
C PRO A 520 -8.32 16.89 17.61
N ALA A 521 -7.11 17.31 18.01
CA ALA A 521 -6.51 18.58 17.56
C ALA A 521 -6.26 18.60 16.05
N GLN A 522 -5.65 17.55 15.50
CA GLN A 522 -5.39 17.43 14.08
C GLN A 522 -6.69 17.34 13.26
N ARG A 523 -7.71 16.65 13.78
CA ARG A 523 -9.05 16.63 13.16
C ARG A 523 -9.68 18.02 13.12
N ALA A 524 -9.55 18.79 14.20
CA ALA A 524 -10.05 20.17 14.25
C ALA A 524 -9.33 21.05 13.22
N GLN A 525 -8.01 20.92 13.10
CA GLN A 525 -7.21 21.61 12.07
C GLN A 525 -7.65 21.25 10.65
N ARG A 526 -7.77 19.94 10.35
CA ARG A 526 -8.25 19.46 9.03
C ARG A 526 -9.58 20.07 8.67
N LYS A 527 -10.52 20.08 9.62
CA LYS A 527 -11.85 20.67 9.40
C LYS A 527 -11.77 22.18 9.20
N ALA A 528 -10.94 22.89 9.97
CA ALA A 528 -10.75 24.33 9.82
C ALA A 528 -10.18 24.70 8.45
N ILE A 529 -9.22 23.92 7.92
CA ILE A 529 -8.67 24.13 6.57
C ILE A 529 -9.72 23.83 5.51
N GLN A 530 -10.48 22.73 5.65
CA GLN A 530 -11.57 22.38 4.72
C GLN A 530 -12.65 23.47 4.66
N ASP A 531 -13.16 23.90 5.82
CA ASP A 531 -14.21 24.91 5.92
C ASP A 531 -13.72 26.26 5.36
N TRP A 532 -12.45 26.60 5.57
CA TRP A 532 -11.83 27.81 5.03
C TRP A 532 -11.60 27.75 3.52
N VAL A 533 -11.00 26.68 2.99
CA VAL A 533 -10.78 26.54 1.54
C VAL A 533 -12.11 26.53 0.79
N ALA A 534 -13.15 25.91 1.36
CA ALA A 534 -14.50 25.90 0.79
C ALA A 534 -15.17 27.29 0.77
N SER A 535 -14.75 28.23 1.63
CA SER A 535 -15.30 29.59 1.66
C SER A 535 -14.59 30.57 0.72
N LEU A 536 -13.44 30.18 0.14
CA LEU A 536 -12.69 31.04 -0.76
C LEU A 536 -13.46 31.30 -2.07
N PRO A 537 -13.46 32.54 -2.59
CA PRO A 537 -14.14 32.90 -3.84
C PRO A 537 -13.33 32.47 -5.08
N LEU A 538 -12.83 31.22 -5.09
CA LEU A 538 -12.15 30.65 -6.24
C LEU A 538 -13.18 30.16 -7.28
N PRO A 539 -12.94 30.36 -8.59
CA PRO A 539 -13.86 29.90 -9.64
C PRO A 539 -14.16 28.41 -9.53
N SER A 540 -15.43 27.99 -9.58
CA SER A 540 -15.83 26.59 -9.34
C SER A 540 -15.41 25.60 -10.43
N ASP A 541 -14.88 26.09 -11.56
CA ASP A 541 -14.46 25.28 -12.70
C ASP A 541 -13.17 24.49 -12.47
N GLY A 542 -12.52 24.68 -11.31
CA GLY A 542 -11.28 24.01 -10.97
C GLY A 542 -10.08 24.52 -11.77
N LYS A 543 -10.24 25.61 -12.52
CA LYS A 543 -9.18 26.25 -13.29
C LYS A 543 -8.51 27.35 -12.47
N GLY A 544 -7.31 27.69 -12.88
CA GLY A 544 -6.46 28.70 -12.26
C GLY A 544 -5.43 28.10 -11.30
N SER A 545 -4.17 28.45 -11.48
CA SER A 545 -3.07 28.02 -10.62
C SER A 545 -2.99 28.89 -9.37
N VAL A 546 -2.72 28.27 -8.22
CA VAL A 546 -2.69 28.93 -6.90
C VAL A 546 -1.32 28.77 -6.26
N TYR A 547 -0.66 29.87 -5.94
CA TYR A 547 0.53 29.85 -5.08
C TYR A 547 0.11 29.89 -3.63
N ILE A 548 0.48 28.89 -2.82
CA ILE A 548 0.14 28.83 -1.41
C ILE A 548 1.32 29.36 -0.59
N VAL A 549 1.04 30.34 0.26
CA VAL A 549 1.95 30.87 1.28
C VAL A 549 1.48 30.41 2.66
N TRP A 550 2.36 29.76 3.40
CA TRP A 550 2.17 29.33 4.78
C TRP A 550 3.45 29.57 5.58
N GLN A 551 3.51 30.68 6.32
CA GLN A 551 4.70 31.05 7.07
C GLN A 551 4.87 30.21 8.35
N GLY A 552 6.10 29.84 8.66
CA GLY A 552 6.48 29.26 9.95
C GLY A 552 5.94 27.84 10.21
N SER A 553 5.61 27.08 9.16
CA SER A 553 5.13 25.69 9.27
C SER A 553 6.19 24.67 8.84
N ASN A 554 6.12 23.48 9.42
CA ASN A 554 6.90 22.30 9.00
C ASN A 554 6.34 21.63 7.72
N GLY A 555 5.25 22.16 7.17
CA GLY A 555 4.68 21.83 5.86
C GLY A 555 3.37 21.04 5.89
N LEU A 556 2.96 20.43 7.00
CA LEU A 556 1.75 19.61 7.02
C LEU A 556 0.51 20.39 6.55
N GLU A 557 0.32 21.60 7.09
CA GLU A 557 -0.81 22.47 6.75
C GLU A 557 -0.80 22.93 5.29
N PHE A 558 0.40 23.18 4.75
CA PHE A 558 0.58 23.49 3.33
C PHE A 558 0.09 22.32 2.46
N TRP A 559 0.50 21.09 2.77
CA TRP A 559 0.08 19.91 2.03
C TRP A 559 -1.41 19.62 2.18
N GLU A 560 -1.97 19.82 3.37
CA GLU A 560 -3.42 19.76 3.64
C GLU A 560 -4.19 20.76 2.76
N THR A 561 -3.74 22.02 2.71
CA THR A 561 -4.37 23.07 1.90
C THR A 561 -4.26 22.77 0.41
N ARG A 562 -3.07 22.33 -0.03
CA ARG A 562 -2.81 21.92 -1.42
C ARG A 562 -3.70 20.76 -1.86
N HIS A 563 -3.96 19.81 -0.96
CA HIS A 563 -4.90 18.72 -1.21
C HIS A 563 -6.33 19.22 -1.40
N GLU A 564 -6.76 20.20 -0.61
CA GLU A 564 -8.13 20.72 -0.66
C GLU A 564 -8.46 21.53 -1.92
N ILE A 565 -7.48 22.21 -2.51
CA ILE A 565 -7.69 23.04 -3.71
C ILE A 565 -7.69 22.23 -5.02
N LEU A 566 -7.39 20.92 -4.98
CA LEU A 566 -7.41 20.03 -6.15
C LEU A 566 -8.76 20.13 -6.90
N PRO A 567 -8.75 20.10 -8.24
CA PRO A 567 -7.64 19.71 -9.13
C PRO A 567 -6.68 20.84 -9.53
N ARG A 568 -6.73 22.03 -8.90
CA ARG A 568 -5.84 23.14 -9.23
C ARG A 568 -4.38 22.79 -9.01
N SER A 569 -3.51 23.32 -9.87
CA SER A 569 -2.08 23.27 -9.66
C SER A 569 -1.66 24.30 -8.60
N ALA A 570 -0.64 23.93 -7.84
CA ALA A 570 -0.02 24.79 -6.83
C ALA A 570 1.48 24.51 -6.75
N ASN A 571 2.19 25.41 -6.06
CA ASN A 571 3.59 25.23 -5.74
C ASN A 571 3.83 23.89 -5.01
N ARG A 572 5.07 23.41 -5.08
CA ARG A 572 5.50 22.12 -4.52
C ARG A 572 6.39 22.27 -3.30
N ASP A 573 6.99 23.43 -3.18
CA ASP A 573 7.98 23.86 -2.22
C ASP A 573 7.84 25.38 -2.01
N CYS A 574 8.73 25.95 -1.20
CA CYS A 574 8.80 27.37 -0.90
C CYS A 574 7.48 28.04 -0.50
N TYR A 575 6.71 27.36 0.34
CA TYR A 575 5.49 27.91 0.91
C TYR A 575 5.73 28.87 2.09
N SER A 576 6.85 28.74 2.81
CA SER A 576 7.26 29.69 3.86
C SER A 576 8.30 30.63 3.25
N LEU A 577 8.00 31.92 3.12
CA LEU A 577 8.81 32.87 2.33
C LEU A 577 9.55 33.87 3.23
N GLY A 578 10.85 34.01 3.02
CA GLY A 578 11.72 34.93 3.75
C GLY A 578 12.71 34.21 4.67
N PRO A 579 13.23 34.90 5.70
CA PRO A 579 14.23 34.31 6.58
C PRO A 579 13.65 33.18 7.45
N PRO A 580 14.50 32.27 7.96
CA PRO A 580 14.10 31.22 8.91
C PRO A 580 13.35 31.79 10.13
N HIS A 581 12.23 31.16 10.50
CA HIS A 581 11.36 31.60 11.61
C HIS A 581 11.79 31.04 12.97
N PHE A 582 12.51 29.92 12.99
CA PHE A 582 12.95 29.26 14.22
C PHE A 582 14.24 28.47 14.02
N ALA A 583 14.84 27.99 15.12
CA ALA A 583 16.09 27.23 15.07
C ALA A 583 15.93 25.93 14.26
N ASN A 584 16.83 25.69 13.30
CA ASN A 584 16.76 24.58 12.33
C ASN A 584 15.54 24.61 11.39
N ASP A 585 14.92 25.77 11.19
CA ASP A 585 13.92 25.94 10.14
C ASP A 585 14.59 25.78 8.76
N MET A 586 14.25 24.68 8.11
CA MET A 586 14.72 24.29 6.79
C MET A 586 13.61 24.41 5.73
N TRP A 587 12.44 24.90 6.11
CA TRP A 587 11.26 25.01 5.25
C TRP A 587 11.05 26.42 4.72
N SER A 588 11.58 27.43 5.44
CA SER A 588 11.61 28.80 4.94
C SER A 588 12.57 28.96 3.78
N CYS A 589 12.06 29.53 2.70
CA CYS A 589 12.78 29.83 1.48
C CYS A 589 13.16 31.33 1.46
N PRO A 590 14.45 31.66 1.69
CA PRO A 590 14.93 33.02 1.54
C PRO A 590 15.07 33.35 0.05
N VAL A 591 13.97 33.78 -0.56
CA VAL A 591 13.92 34.13 -1.99
C VAL A 591 13.98 35.64 -2.14
N GLU A 592 14.80 36.14 -3.07
CA GLU A 592 14.82 37.56 -3.42
C GLU A 592 13.52 37.96 -4.15
N GLU A 593 13.04 39.19 -3.92
CA GLU A 593 11.75 39.64 -4.48
C GLU A 593 11.67 39.51 -6.01
N ALA A 594 12.78 39.75 -6.73
CA ALA A 594 12.81 39.63 -8.18
C ALA A 594 12.52 38.20 -8.65
N HIS A 595 13.11 37.20 -8.00
CA HIS A 595 12.86 35.80 -8.31
C HIS A 595 11.44 35.37 -7.90
N LEU A 596 10.96 35.84 -6.74
CA LEU A 596 9.59 35.57 -6.32
C LEU A 596 8.57 36.14 -7.32
N ARG A 597 8.80 37.34 -7.87
CA ARG A 597 7.94 37.91 -8.93
C ARG A 597 7.93 37.07 -10.20
N GLU A 598 9.08 36.50 -10.58
CA GLU A 598 9.17 35.58 -11.70
C GLU A 598 8.39 34.29 -11.43
N GLU A 599 8.54 33.70 -10.25
CA GLU A 599 7.83 32.48 -9.86
C GLU A 599 6.31 32.71 -9.80
N LEU A 600 5.87 33.77 -9.12
CA LEU A 600 4.46 34.16 -9.03
C LEU A 600 3.86 34.49 -10.40
N SER A 601 4.67 34.87 -11.39
CA SER A 601 4.15 35.12 -12.74
C SER A 601 3.51 33.86 -13.36
N GLY A 602 3.89 32.66 -12.93
CA GLY A 602 3.27 31.39 -13.35
C GLY A 602 1.90 31.08 -12.72
N TYR A 603 1.43 31.93 -11.81
CA TYR A 603 0.22 31.70 -11.02
C TYR A 603 -0.89 32.72 -11.32
N ASP A 604 -2.15 32.32 -11.08
CA ASP A 604 -3.32 33.21 -11.21
C ASP A 604 -3.71 33.84 -9.86
N TYR A 605 -3.43 33.13 -8.77
CA TYR A 605 -3.75 33.56 -7.40
C TYR A 605 -2.59 33.29 -6.43
N VAL A 606 -2.51 34.10 -5.38
CA VAL A 606 -1.72 33.84 -4.18
C VAL A 606 -2.67 33.64 -3.01
N LEU A 607 -2.65 32.45 -2.43
CA LEU A 607 -3.40 32.08 -1.25
C LEU A 607 -2.48 32.13 -0.03
N VAL A 608 -2.60 33.17 0.77
CA VAL A 608 -1.89 33.30 2.04
C VAL A 608 -2.73 32.67 3.13
N ALA A 609 -2.32 31.49 3.58
CA ALA A 609 -3.06 30.68 4.54
C ALA A 609 -2.67 30.93 6.00
N HIS A 610 -1.46 31.44 6.23
CA HIS A 610 -0.95 31.85 7.54
C HIS A 610 0.24 32.80 7.36
N GLY A 611 0.33 33.85 8.18
CA GLY A 611 1.45 34.78 8.24
C GLY A 611 1.45 35.86 7.15
N TYR A 612 0.28 36.43 6.83
CA TYR A 612 0.20 37.54 5.86
C TYR A 612 1.04 38.75 6.26
N SER A 613 1.05 39.11 7.55
CA SER A 613 1.85 40.23 8.05
C SER A 613 3.35 40.01 7.82
N ASP A 614 3.85 38.79 8.02
CA ASP A 614 5.26 38.46 7.76
C ASP A 614 5.57 38.48 6.26
N PHE A 615 4.67 37.95 5.44
CA PHE A 615 4.81 37.99 3.99
C PHE A 615 4.85 39.45 3.47
N GLN A 616 4.00 40.32 4.01
CA GLN A 616 3.98 41.74 3.68
C GLN A 616 5.23 42.48 4.19
N HIS A 617 5.74 42.13 5.37
CA HIS A 617 6.96 42.71 5.92
C HIS A 617 8.19 42.35 5.08
N ASN A 618 8.28 41.10 4.62
CA ASN A 618 9.40 40.61 3.82
C ASN A 618 9.38 41.14 2.38
N TYR A 619 8.18 41.42 1.82
CA TYR A 619 8.03 41.86 0.43
C TYR A 619 7.06 43.07 0.29
N PRO A 620 7.37 44.22 0.92
CA PRO A 620 6.43 45.35 1.03
C PRO A 620 6.12 46.01 -0.31
N SER A 621 6.99 45.88 -1.32
CA SER A 621 6.79 46.38 -2.68
C SER A 621 5.89 45.48 -3.53
N LEU A 622 5.70 44.23 -3.13
CA LEU A 622 4.93 43.22 -3.87
C LEU A 622 3.54 43.02 -3.25
N VAL A 623 3.47 42.95 -1.92
CA VAL A 623 2.28 42.56 -1.17
C VAL A 623 1.53 43.80 -0.67
N PRO A 624 0.22 43.93 -0.96
CA PRO A 624 -0.58 45.05 -0.47
C PRO A 624 -0.56 45.18 1.06
N ASN A 625 -0.62 46.39 1.59
CA ASN A 625 -0.77 46.59 3.02
C ASN A 625 -2.25 46.55 3.41
N LEU A 626 -2.68 45.45 4.05
CA LEU A 626 -4.06 45.25 4.53
C LEU A 626 -4.21 45.54 6.04
N GLY A 627 -3.17 46.06 6.70
CA GLY A 627 -3.13 46.30 8.14
C GLY A 627 -2.59 45.13 8.97
N HIS A 628 -2.18 45.43 10.22
CA HIS A 628 -1.42 44.52 11.10
C HIS A 628 -2.20 43.33 11.68
N ALA A 629 -3.50 43.21 11.43
CA ALA A 629 -4.34 42.14 11.98
C ALA A 629 -4.69 41.04 10.97
N THR A 630 -4.23 41.17 9.72
CA THR A 630 -4.53 40.20 8.66
C THR A 630 -3.54 39.04 8.74
N ASP A 631 -4.05 37.83 8.89
CA ASP A 631 -3.26 36.58 8.89
C ASP A 631 -3.43 35.78 7.60
N ARG A 632 -4.62 35.88 6.98
CA ARG A 632 -4.97 35.18 5.74
C ARG A 632 -5.43 36.16 4.69
N ALA A 633 -5.16 35.84 3.43
CA ALA A 633 -5.66 36.58 2.28
C ALA A 633 -5.70 35.72 1.03
N LEU A 634 -6.64 36.00 0.14
CA LEU A 634 -6.60 35.57 -1.25
C LEU A 634 -6.31 36.79 -2.12
N LEU A 635 -5.22 36.71 -2.88
CA LEU A 635 -4.79 37.75 -3.81
C LEU A 635 -4.89 37.24 -5.24
N ARG A 636 -5.38 38.06 -6.15
CA ARG A 636 -5.35 37.81 -7.60
C ARG A 636 -4.07 38.40 -8.19
N ILE A 637 -3.41 37.65 -9.05
CA ILE A 637 -2.25 38.12 -9.79
C ILE A 637 -2.74 38.83 -11.06
N GLU A 638 -2.34 40.08 -11.25
CA GLU A 638 -2.58 40.85 -12.48
C GLU A 638 -1.25 41.30 -13.11
N ARG A 639 -1.16 41.18 -14.43
CA ARG A 639 0.02 41.55 -15.21
C ARG A 639 -0.27 42.86 -15.94
N GLN A 640 0.15 43.98 -15.38
CA GLN A 640 -0.03 45.31 -15.98
C GLN A 640 1.31 45.86 -16.47
N GLU A 641 1.42 46.19 -17.76
CA GLU A 641 2.59 46.87 -18.34
C GLU A 641 3.96 46.22 -18.02
N GLY A 642 4.00 44.89 -17.94
CA GLY A 642 5.22 44.13 -17.61
C GLY A 642 5.57 44.10 -16.11
N ARG A 643 4.70 44.60 -15.23
CA ARG A 643 4.81 44.50 -13.77
C ARG A 643 3.72 43.59 -13.19
N LEU A 644 4.11 42.80 -12.20
CA LEU A 644 3.21 41.92 -11.45
C LEU A 644 2.62 42.69 -10.26
N VAL A 645 1.29 42.77 -10.20
CA VAL A 645 0.53 43.42 -9.13
C VAL A 645 -0.42 42.42 -8.48
N LEU A 646 -0.50 42.43 -7.15
CA LEU A 646 -1.38 41.56 -6.37
C LEU A 646 -2.61 42.36 -5.92
N HIS A 647 -3.80 41.90 -6.27
CA HIS A 647 -5.07 42.53 -5.88
C HIS A 647 -5.77 41.69 -4.81
N HIS A 648 -6.06 42.30 -3.66
CA HIS A 648 -6.78 41.62 -2.59
C HIS A 648 -8.24 41.32 -2.97
N LEU A 649 -8.65 40.07 -2.78
CA LEU A 649 -10.03 39.61 -3.00
C LEU A 649 -10.77 39.41 -1.68
N THR A 650 -10.16 38.73 -0.72
CA THR A 650 -10.75 38.43 0.61
C THR A 650 -9.70 38.07 1.64
#